data_AF-A0A0G1RUU9-F1
#
_entry.id   AF-A0A0G1RUU9-F1
#
_cell.length_a   1.000
_cell.length_b   1.000
_cell.length_c   1.000
_cell.angle_alpha   90.00
_cell.angle_beta   90.00
_cell.angle_gamma   90.00
#
_symmetry.space_group_name_H-M   'P 1'
#
loop_
_entity.id
_entity.type
_entity.pdbx_description
1 polymer ?
#
loop_
_entity_poly.entity_id
_entity_poly.type
_entity_poly.pdbx_seq_one_letter_code
_entity_poly.pdbx_strand_id
1 'polypeptide(L)'
;MKNRFKLFLYTAIILVVGLIYLIKIHNPTAFGWQTNVVTYLTKLTDVFYLPYWFKSSGLPVYELTLNPDDYVFLNRNLPDPKATGGILADKFKQFVPASFDFEGRQYQVRVRYRGVDFDHWTRPKKSWRVNFGSGQPFFGQTAINLIIPEDRGMYLEELSNYRAKKMGLIVPESRFVVLKVNGQTEGVYWQTEQWNEAFLEKNDLPIGNLYGEIDQEVRLAEQQPIFASLKFWRKYSQDEVFAEDNYTELSLLLDLLNNVSDEEFFTRLPYILDIDNFIAWQAHSVLMGSIHQDHLHNFRLYWHPALGKFMVMPWDVLGGVGWPANYHPLASRVLKNPDWLAKRNQILAAYVNNPDNLADDLAYYDQLAAQTKTAVFQDYKKFFSNIGYLRQLEKTRRELISQFQLIQQKLDSDSLPDEVSGFPLPVTEPIDVADPAKSVIESEFADFDQLFLTPKQLTFGPGTHLINQTRVIPPGYQVRLLPGARLSFAEGASFVSLSPVTANGATLTTQDPDKPWGVFAVLGESANGSSFNGVTVEYGSEAIVNGAYFSGALAAHGADNIVVSGSTFRFNRGDDGLNVKYADVSISNNIFADNDFDGLDLDFATGLVAGNRFLSNGNDGMDFGSASPDITGNLVDGAGDKCLSLGETASPKVTGNTFKNCNMGIAVKDSSQPEISGNTISDNHIGLASYLKKPIFPRKEFIFKDNQLIDNEIDFEEEGDYRL
;
A
#
# COMPACT_ATOMS: atom_id res chain seq x y z
N MET A 1 0.18 50.44 39.42
CA MET A 1 0.91 49.24 38.95
C MET A 1 0.61 48.87 37.49
N LYS A 2 -0.66 48.75 37.05
CA LYS A 2 -1.01 48.38 35.66
C LYS A 2 -0.36 49.23 34.54
N ASN A 3 -0.25 50.55 34.73
CA ASN A 3 0.36 51.43 33.70
C ASN A 3 1.89 51.32 33.63
N ARG A 4 2.56 50.96 34.73
CA ARG A 4 4.02 50.75 34.74
C ARG A 4 4.41 49.42 34.11
N PHE A 5 3.58 48.39 34.27
CA PHE A 5 3.78 47.10 33.60
C PHE A 5 3.58 47.19 32.08
N LYS A 6 2.55 47.93 31.62
CA LYS A 6 2.35 48.22 30.20
C LYS A 6 3.53 49.00 29.61
N LEU A 7 3.99 50.04 30.30
CA LEU A 7 5.14 50.83 29.84
C LEU A 7 6.40 49.98 29.73
N PHE A 8 6.71 49.16 30.74
CA PHE A 8 7.83 48.22 30.70
C PHE A 8 7.76 47.24 29.54
N LEU A 9 6.56 46.69 29.26
CA LEU A 9 6.34 45.78 28.14
C LEU A 9 6.56 46.49 26.79
N TYR A 10 6.07 47.72 26.62
CA TYR A 10 6.32 48.51 25.41
C TYR A 10 7.80 48.84 25.23
N THR A 11 8.52 49.19 26.30
CA THR A 11 9.95 49.48 26.24
C THR A 11 10.76 48.23 25.90
N ALA A 12 10.42 47.07 26.48
CA ALA A 12 11.06 45.80 26.16
C ALA A 12 10.82 45.40 24.69
N ILE A 13 9.60 45.58 24.18
CA ILE A 13 9.27 45.34 22.77
C ILE A 13 10.11 46.25 21.87
N ILE A 14 10.16 47.57 22.15
CA ILE A 14 10.94 48.52 21.32
C ILE A 14 12.43 48.16 21.29
N LEU A 15 13.01 47.76 22.42
CA LEU A 15 14.42 47.36 22.50
C LEU A 15 14.69 46.06 21.73
N VAL A 16 13.80 45.08 21.81
CA VAL A 16 13.91 43.82 21.05
C VAL A 16 13.75 44.06 19.56
N VAL A 17 12.85 44.94 19.14
CA VAL A 17 12.67 45.33 17.73
C VAL A 17 13.89 46.07 17.19
N GLY A 18 14.46 46.99 17.98
CA GLY A 18 15.71 47.66 17.64
C GLY A 18 16.88 46.69 17.49
N LEU A 19 16.98 45.70 18.38
CA LEU A 19 18.02 44.67 18.34
C LEU A 19 17.88 43.74 17.12
N ILE A 20 16.66 43.30 16.79
CA ILE A 20 16.39 42.48 15.60
C ILE A 20 16.71 43.26 14.32
N TYR A 21 16.40 44.56 14.28
CA TYR A 21 16.72 45.43 13.15
C TYR A 21 18.25 45.60 12.98
N LEU A 22 18.99 45.76 14.09
CA LEU A 22 20.46 45.83 14.08
C LEU A 22 21.12 44.51 13.64
N ILE A 23 20.60 43.36 14.09
CA ILE A 23 21.08 42.03 13.68
C ILE A 23 20.87 41.82 12.17
N LYS A 24 19.73 42.28 11.61
CA LYS A 24 19.44 42.20 10.18
C LYS A 24 20.44 42.99 9.32
N ILE A 25 20.94 44.12 9.83
CA ILE A 25 21.94 44.95 9.13
C ILE A 25 23.31 44.26 9.10
N HIS A 26 23.68 43.55 10.18
CA HIS A 26 25.02 42.95 10.31
C HIS A 26 25.15 41.51 9.79
N ASN A 27 24.05 40.81 9.45
CA ASN A 27 24.10 39.44 8.97
C ASN A 27 23.04 39.12 7.89
N PRO A 28 23.14 39.71 6.68
CA PRO A 28 22.12 39.60 5.63
C PRO A 28 21.99 38.19 5.01
N THR A 29 22.96 37.30 5.22
CA THR A 29 22.94 35.91 4.74
C THR A 29 22.23 34.95 5.68
N ALA A 30 22.20 35.23 6.99
CA ALA A 30 21.48 34.42 7.98
C ALA A 30 19.95 34.63 7.96
N PHE A 31 19.46 35.60 7.17
CA PHE A 31 18.11 36.17 7.30
C PHE A 31 17.30 36.31 5.98
N GLY A 32 17.72 35.64 4.90
CA GLY A 32 16.94 35.52 3.65
C GLY A 32 16.63 34.05 3.38
N TRP A 33 15.39 33.61 3.16
CA TRP A 33 14.34 34.15 2.29
C TRP A 33 12.96 34.19 2.99
N GLN A 34 12.15 35.22 2.67
CA GLN A 34 10.72 35.41 3.03
C GLN A 34 10.26 35.50 4.51
N THR A 35 11.09 35.45 5.55
CA THR A 35 10.58 35.78 6.90
C THR A 35 10.49 37.29 7.11
N ASN A 36 9.30 37.84 6.88
CA ASN A 36 8.97 39.24 7.12
C ASN A 36 9.26 39.63 8.58
N VAL A 37 9.78 40.83 8.83
CA VAL A 37 9.96 41.38 10.20
C VAL A 37 8.64 41.30 10.99
N VAL A 38 7.52 41.44 10.29
CA VAL A 38 6.16 41.24 10.80
C VAL A 38 5.97 39.88 11.44
N THR A 39 6.47 38.78 10.86
CA THR A 39 6.33 37.43 11.42
C THR A 39 7.00 37.32 12.79
N TYR A 40 8.22 37.87 12.95
CA TYR A 40 8.92 37.90 14.24
C TYR A 40 8.23 38.81 15.26
N LEU A 41 7.72 39.97 14.83
CA LEU A 41 6.93 40.83 15.70
C LEU A 41 5.68 40.13 16.24
N THR A 42 5.02 39.31 15.42
CA THR A 42 3.86 38.54 15.90
C THR A 42 4.22 37.46 16.91
N LYS A 43 5.44 36.89 16.86
CA LYS A 43 5.90 35.91 17.87
C LYS A 43 6.05 36.50 19.27
N LEU A 44 6.18 37.83 19.42
CA LEU A 44 6.15 38.46 20.75
C LEU A 44 4.83 38.21 21.49
N THR A 45 3.75 37.92 20.76
CA THR A 45 2.46 37.57 21.36
C THR A 45 2.46 36.18 22.02
N ASP A 46 3.46 35.35 21.77
CA ASP A 46 3.56 34.01 22.37
C ASP A 46 3.79 34.08 23.88
N VAL A 47 4.22 35.23 24.42
CA VAL A 47 4.33 35.48 25.87
C VAL A 47 3.01 35.24 26.61
N PHE A 48 1.87 35.46 25.94
CA PHE A 48 0.54 35.21 26.53
C PHE A 48 0.22 33.71 26.68
N TYR A 49 1.01 32.84 26.07
CA TYR A 49 0.84 31.39 26.08
C TYR A 49 1.90 30.66 26.91
N LEU A 50 2.77 31.40 27.62
CA LEU A 50 3.74 30.83 28.57
C LEU A 50 3.13 29.85 29.60
N PRO A 51 1.88 30.00 30.09
CA PRO A 51 1.30 28.99 30.98
C PRO A 51 1.24 27.58 30.40
N TYR A 52 1.26 27.41 29.06
CA TYR A 52 1.30 26.09 28.44
C TYR A 52 2.66 25.40 28.57
N TRP A 53 3.74 26.14 28.82
CA TRP A 53 5.08 25.56 29.00
C TRP A 53 5.21 24.69 30.26
N PHE A 54 4.26 24.82 31.20
CA PHE A 54 4.21 24.03 32.42
C PHE A 54 3.18 22.89 32.35
N LYS A 55 2.59 22.64 31.18
CA LYS A 55 1.62 21.56 30.95
C LYS A 55 2.29 20.40 30.22
N SER A 56 1.87 19.17 30.50
CA SER A 56 2.21 18.03 29.63
C SER A 56 1.51 18.19 28.28
N SER A 57 2.21 17.90 27.19
CA SER A 57 1.60 17.88 25.85
C SER A 57 0.63 16.73 25.65
N GLY A 58 0.86 15.59 26.33
CA GLY A 58 0.13 14.34 26.10
C GLY A 58 0.46 13.64 24.78
N LEU A 59 1.35 14.22 23.95
CA LEU A 59 1.80 13.60 22.71
C LEU A 59 2.99 12.65 22.97
N PRO A 60 3.13 11.58 22.16
CA PRO A 60 4.32 10.74 22.14
C PRO A 60 5.59 11.58 21.99
N VAL A 61 6.62 11.26 22.76
CA VAL A 61 7.93 11.93 22.68
C VAL A 61 8.92 11.00 22.04
N TYR A 62 9.47 11.41 20.90
CA TYR A 62 10.57 10.72 20.23
C TYR A 62 11.86 11.45 20.52
N GLU A 63 12.91 10.72 20.91
CA GLU A 63 14.22 11.28 21.19
C GLU A 63 15.26 10.71 20.24
N LEU A 64 15.89 11.60 19.48
CA LEU A 64 17.03 11.29 18.63
C LEU A 64 18.31 11.72 19.34
N THR A 65 19.21 10.77 19.57
CA THR A 65 20.54 11.04 20.12
C THR A 65 21.60 10.75 19.06
N LEU A 66 22.30 11.78 18.62
CA LEU A 66 23.37 11.74 17.62
C LEU A 66 24.71 12.07 18.27
N ASN A 67 25.80 11.55 17.70
CA ASN A 67 27.12 12.06 18.00
C ASN A 67 27.20 13.56 17.64
N PRO A 68 27.77 14.44 18.50
CA PRO A 68 27.96 15.85 18.19
C PRO A 68 28.62 16.12 16.83
N ASP A 69 29.61 15.32 16.44
CA ASP A 69 30.32 15.50 15.15
C ASP A 69 29.41 15.19 13.95
N ASP A 70 28.56 14.15 14.07
CA ASP A 70 27.58 13.79 13.04
C ASP A 70 26.49 14.87 12.90
N TYR A 71 26.04 15.44 14.02
CA TYR A 71 25.08 16.54 14.01
C TYR A 71 25.68 17.80 13.36
N VAL A 72 26.94 18.12 13.65
CA VAL A 72 27.68 19.21 12.98
C VAL A 72 27.85 18.92 11.50
N PHE A 73 28.17 17.68 11.13
CA PHE A 73 28.28 17.26 9.73
C PHE A 73 26.98 17.48 8.96
N LEU A 74 25.84 17.03 9.49
CA LEU A 74 24.53 17.21 8.85
C LEU A 74 24.24 18.68 8.55
N ASN A 75 24.52 19.57 9.50
CA ASN A 75 24.32 21.02 9.31
C ASN A 75 25.29 21.62 8.30
N ARG A 76 26.56 21.20 8.31
CA ARG A 76 27.59 21.67 7.37
C ARG A 76 27.35 21.17 5.94
N ASN A 77 26.72 20.01 5.80
CA ASN A 77 26.43 19.39 4.50
C ASN A 77 25.28 20.07 3.75
N LEU A 78 24.49 20.93 4.41
CA LEU A 78 23.42 21.67 3.75
C LEU A 78 24.01 22.71 2.78
N PRO A 79 23.45 22.83 1.55
CA PRO A 79 23.93 23.79 0.58
C PRO A 79 23.53 25.23 0.93
N ASP A 80 24.13 26.21 0.26
CA ASP A 80 23.59 27.58 0.27
C ASP A 80 22.22 27.58 -0.46
N PRO A 81 21.12 27.98 0.21
CA PRO A 81 19.80 28.06 -0.42
C PRO A 81 19.75 29.03 -1.60
N LYS A 82 20.59 30.07 -1.63
CA LYS A 82 20.66 30.98 -2.79
C LYS A 82 21.26 30.29 -4.01
N ALA A 83 22.26 29.46 -3.80
CA ALA A 83 22.95 28.75 -4.88
C ALA A 83 22.08 27.63 -5.50
N THR A 84 21.10 27.13 -4.76
CA THR A 84 20.24 26.00 -5.15
C THR A 84 18.79 26.41 -5.44
N GLY A 85 18.47 27.71 -5.37
CA GLY A 85 17.08 28.17 -5.48
C GLY A 85 16.16 27.63 -4.37
N GLY A 86 16.72 27.21 -3.24
CA GLY A 86 15.97 26.63 -2.12
C GLY A 86 15.70 25.13 -2.22
N ILE A 87 16.30 24.43 -3.20
CA ILE A 87 16.09 22.99 -3.44
C ILE A 87 17.18 22.17 -2.76
N LEU A 88 16.78 21.15 -1.97
CA LEU A 88 17.70 20.16 -1.40
C LEU A 88 17.85 18.94 -2.31
N ALA A 89 18.94 18.93 -3.07
CA ALA A 89 19.39 17.80 -3.89
C ALA A 89 19.71 16.55 -3.07
N ASP A 90 19.58 15.37 -3.69
CA ASP A 90 19.80 14.07 -3.04
C ASP A 90 21.24 13.86 -2.56
N LYS A 91 22.23 14.41 -3.28
CA LYS A 91 23.63 14.40 -2.83
C LYS A 91 23.84 15.02 -1.44
N PHE A 92 22.95 15.92 -0.99
CA PHE A 92 23.02 16.53 0.34
C PHE A 92 22.22 15.77 1.41
N LYS A 93 21.43 14.76 1.02
CA LYS A 93 20.58 13.95 1.92
C LYS A 93 21.36 12.76 2.50
N GLN A 94 22.41 13.06 3.26
CA GLN A 94 23.32 12.06 3.83
C GLN A 94 22.84 11.51 5.18
N PHE A 95 22.93 10.19 5.34
CA PHE A 95 22.61 9.51 6.60
C PHE A 95 23.79 9.51 7.57
N VAL A 96 23.50 9.65 8.85
CA VAL A 96 24.42 9.45 9.98
C VAL A 96 23.81 8.47 11.00
N PRO A 97 24.61 7.72 11.76
CA PRO A 97 24.09 6.87 12.83
C PRO A 97 23.48 7.70 13.97
N ALA A 98 22.46 7.15 14.61
CA ALA A 98 21.84 7.73 15.81
C ALA A 98 21.14 6.66 16.66
N SER A 99 20.82 7.02 17.89
CA SER A 99 19.87 6.29 18.73
C SER A 99 18.49 6.96 18.62
N PHE A 100 17.45 6.15 18.48
CA PHE A 100 16.05 6.58 18.60
C PHE A 100 15.46 5.96 19.86
N ASP A 101 14.95 6.78 20.76
CA ASP A 101 14.39 6.35 22.03
C ASP A 101 12.88 6.71 22.09
N PHE A 102 12.06 5.71 22.40
CA PHE A 102 10.62 5.85 22.59
C PHE A 102 10.13 4.92 23.70
N GLU A 103 9.42 5.48 24.70
CA GLU A 103 8.86 4.73 25.84
C GLU A 103 9.87 3.81 26.56
N GLY A 104 11.13 4.24 26.64
CA GLY A 104 12.22 3.48 27.28
C GLY A 104 12.83 2.39 26.41
N ARG A 105 12.30 2.15 25.20
CA ARG A 105 12.91 1.28 24.20
C ARG A 105 13.83 2.10 23.29
N GLN A 106 15.05 1.60 23.13
CA GLN A 106 16.07 2.19 22.28
C GLN A 106 16.19 1.39 20.97
N TYR A 107 16.34 2.11 19.87
CA TYR A 107 16.54 1.58 18.52
C TYR A 107 17.82 2.16 17.93
N GLN A 108 18.66 1.31 17.34
CA GLN A 108 19.78 1.77 16.54
C GLN A 108 19.27 2.17 15.15
N VAL A 109 19.45 3.42 14.78
CA VAL A 109 18.87 3.99 13.56
C VAL A 109 19.91 4.74 12.74
N ARG A 110 19.55 5.04 11.50
CA ARG A 110 20.23 6.07 10.70
C ARG A 110 19.27 7.21 10.45
N VAL A 111 19.76 8.44 10.56
CA VAL A 111 18.95 9.65 10.37
C VAL A 111 19.56 10.60 9.36
N ARG A 112 18.70 11.38 8.71
CA ARG A 112 19.10 12.49 7.83
C ARG A 112 18.05 13.58 7.79
N TYR A 113 18.43 14.77 7.33
CA TYR A 113 17.46 15.76 6.89
C TYR A 113 16.69 15.28 5.65
N ARG A 114 15.42 15.68 5.53
CA ARG A 114 14.54 15.37 4.40
C ARG A 114 13.80 16.60 3.90
N GLY A 115 13.03 16.40 2.82
CA GLY A 115 12.31 17.46 2.13
C GLY A 115 13.11 17.98 0.95
N VAL A 116 12.42 18.67 0.04
CA VAL A 116 13.06 19.36 -1.10
C VAL A 116 13.11 20.84 -0.80
N ASP A 117 11.96 21.45 -0.52
CA ASP A 117 11.84 22.88 -0.32
C ASP A 117 12.54 23.39 0.94
N PHE A 118 13.02 24.62 0.85
CA PHE A 118 13.86 25.29 1.84
C PHE A 118 13.27 25.30 3.26
N ASP A 119 11.95 25.25 3.40
CA ASP A 119 11.28 25.27 4.70
C ASP A 119 11.67 24.08 5.59
N HIS A 120 12.01 22.95 4.99
CA HIS A 120 12.42 21.75 5.70
C HIS A 120 13.84 21.79 6.26
N TRP A 121 14.73 22.62 5.70
CA TRP A 121 16.16 22.47 5.95
C TRP A 121 16.91 23.79 6.20
N THR A 122 16.34 24.96 5.88
CA THR A 122 16.99 26.26 6.14
C THR A 122 16.68 26.81 7.53
N ARG A 123 15.53 26.47 8.10
CA ARG A 123 15.06 27.00 9.40
C ARG A 123 15.60 26.21 10.58
N PRO A 124 15.64 26.76 11.82
CA PRO A 124 16.13 26.02 12.99
C PRO A 124 15.44 24.66 13.21
N LYS A 125 14.13 24.59 12.92
CA LYS A 125 13.36 23.35 12.92
C LYS A 125 13.48 22.67 11.57
N LYS A 126 13.96 21.43 11.56
CA LYS A 126 14.28 20.63 10.36
C LYS A 126 13.34 19.44 10.22
N SER A 127 13.01 19.01 9.02
CA SER A 127 12.35 17.71 8.81
C SER A 127 13.37 16.57 8.75
N TRP A 128 13.02 15.42 9.32
CA TRP A 128 13.92 14.26 9.46
C TRP A 128 13.37 13.01 8.77
N ARG A 129 14.27 12.17 8.28
CA ARG A 129 13.99 10.76 7.97
C ARG A 129 14.76 9.90 8.96
N VAL A 130 14.10 8.90 9.52
CA VAL A 130 14.67 7.92 10.46
C VAL A 130 14.50 6.53 9.84
N ASN A 131 15.58 5.76 9.77
CA ASN A 131 15.63 4.41 9.23
C ASN A 131 16.01 3.43 10.34
N PHE A 132 15.10 2.50 10.67
CA PHE A 132 15.23 1.48 11.71
C PHE A 132 15.81 0.16 11.18
N GLY A 133 15.75 -0.08 9.86
CA GLY A 133 16.08 -1.37 9.25
C GLY A 133 14.99 -2.44 9.46
N SER A 134 15.16 -3.59 8.82
CA SER A 134 14.17 -4.69 8.84
C SER A 134 14.17 -5.53 10.12
N GLY A 135 15.30 -5.57 10.85
CA GLY A 135 15.43 -6.40 12.05
C GLY A 135 14.71 -5.86 13.29
N GLN A 136 14.45 -4.54 13.37
CA GLN A 136 13.75 -3.90 14.49
C GLN A 136 12.80 -2.80 14.01
N PRO A 137 11.73 -3.14 13.27
CA PRO A 137 10.78 -2.16 12.77
C PRO A 137 10.08 -1.43 13.92
N PHE A 138 9.81 -0.15 13.72
CA PHE A 138 9.12 0.70 14.69
C PHE A 138 7.63 0.78 14.35
N PHE A 139 6.78 0.13 15.13
CA PHE A 139 5.35 -0.06 14.79
C PHE A 139 5.13 -0.66 13.38
N GLY A 140 5.94 -1.67 13.03
CA GLY A 140 5.93 -2.25 11.68
C GLY A 140 6.60 -1.37 10.61
N GLN A 141 7.16 -0.21 10.97
CA GLN A 141 7.74 0.73 10.01
C GLN A 141 9.27 0.58 10.02
N THR A 142 9.87 0.21 8.89
CA THR A 142 11.35 0.15 8.76
C THR A 142 11.96 1.53 8.54
N ALA A 143 11.15 2.52 8.13
CA ALA A 143 11.54 3.92 8.09
C ALA A 143 10.32 4.84 8.29
N ILE A 144 10.57 5.99 8.92
CA ILE A 144 9.57 7.05 9.15
C ILE A 144 10.12 8.40 8.73
N ASN A 145 9.20 9.32 8.49
CA ASN A 145 9.48 10.72 8.24
C ASN A 145 8.88 11.56 9.36
N LEU A 146 9.65 12.49 9.91
CA LEU A 146 9.18 13.51 10.85
C LEU A 146 9.15 14.83 10.11
N ILE A 147 7.96 15.25 9.70
CA ILE A 147 7.73 16.44 8.87
C ILE A 147 7.25 17.59 9.74
N ILE A 148 7.74 18.80 9.48
CA ILE A 148 7.18 20.02 10.08
C ILE A 148 5.69 20.16 9.69
N PRO A 149 4.76 20.28 10.65
CA PRO A 149 3.32 20.27 10.34
C PRO A 149 2.86 21.41 9.43
N GLU A 150 3.53 22.56 9.47
CA GLU A 150 3.17 23.72 8.66
C GLU A 150 3.20 23.42 7.16
N ASP A 151 4.13 22.56 6.73
CA ASP A 151 4.29 22.10 5.35
C ASP A 151 3.16 21.16 4.91
N ARG A 152 2.38 20.64 5.86
CA ARG A 152 1.26 19.71 5.65
C ARG A 152 -0.09 20.34 6.00
N GLY A 153 -0.18 21.66 5.90
CA GLY A 153 -1.39 22.41 6.24
C GLY A 153 -1.79 22.29 7.71
N MET A 154 -0.80 22.14 8.61
CA MET A 154 -0.93 21.76 10.02
C MET A 154 -1.55 20.37 10.24
N TYR A 155 -2.82 20.22 9.90
CA TYR A 155 -3.62 18.99 10.08
C TYR A 155 -4.30 18.53 8.79
N LEU A 156 -4.12 19.26 7.70
CA LEU A 156 -4.87 19.03 6.47
C LEU A 156 -4.49 17.71 5.80
N GLU A 157 -3.20 17.34 5.78
CA GLU A 157 -2.80 16.02 5.26
C GLU A 157 -3.34 14.87 6.11
N GLU A 158 -3.37 15.02 7.43
CA GLU A 158 -3.93 13.99 8.31
C GLU A 158 -5.44 13.82 8.09
N LEU A 159 -6.18 14.93 7.93
CA LEU A 159 -7.58 14.89 7.53
C LEU A 159 -7.75 14.28 6.12
N SER A 160 -6.82 14.56 5.21
CA SER A 160 -6.78 13.96 3.88
C SER A 160 -6.68 12.44 3.96
N ASN A 161 -5.73 11.93 4.76
CA ASN A 161 -5.57 10.51 5.02
C ASN A 161 -6.81 9.89 5.66
N TYR A 162 -7.46 10.60 6.59
CA TYR A 162 -8.71 10.17 7.21
C TYR A 162 -9.84 10.01 6.17
N ARG A 163 -10.02 10.99 5.28
CA ARG A 163 -10.99 10.91 4.17
C ARG A 163 -10.67 9.81 3.18
N ALA A 164 -9.40 9.63 2.84
CA ALA A 164 -8.93 8.57 1.93
C ALA A 164 -9.30 7.18 2.47
N LYS A 165 -9.07 6.93 3.77
CA LYS A 165 -9.44 5.66 4.42
C LYS A 165 -10.95 5.41 4.38
N LYS A 166 -11.79 6.43 4.57
CA LYS A 166 -13.26 6.33 4.43
C LYS A 166 -13.70 5.93 3.00
N MET A 167 -12.83 6.14 2.00
CA MET A 167 -13.04 5.77 0.60
C MET A 167 -12.32 4.47 0.21
N GLY A 168 -11.78 3.71 1.17
CA GLY A 168 -11.08 2.45 0.90
C GLY A 168 -9.67 2.61 0.32
N LEU A 169 -9.09 3.83 0.36
CA LEU A 169 -7.74 4.08 -0.14
C LEU A 169 -6.69 3.81 0.92
N ILE A 170 -5.59 3.20 0.51
CA ILE A 170 -4.44 2.88 1.36
C ILE A 170 -3.52 4.10 1.44
N VAL A 171 -3.21 4.53 2.66
CA VAL A 171 -2.37 5.71 2.94
C VAL A 171 -1.31 5.40 3.99
N PRO A 172 -0.14 6.07 3.98
CA PRO A 172 0.88 5.90 5.01
C PRO A 172 0.33 6.20 6.40
N GLU A 173 0.62 5.32 7.37
CA GLU A 173 0.26 5.62 8.74
C GLU A 173 0.94 6.89 9.23
N SER A 174 0.21 7.68 9.99
CA SER A 174 0.66 8.99 10.44
C SER A 174 0.14 9.32 11.84
N ARG A 175 0.86 10.21 12.54
CA ARG A 175 0.52 10.71 13.89
C ARG A 175 1.32 11.94 14.27
N PHE A 176 0.84 12.71 15.24
CA PHE A 176 1.57 13.85 15.80
C PHE A 176 2.41 13.47 17.01
N VAL A 177 3.65 13.97 17.04
CA VAL A 177 4.65 13.65 18.07
C VAL A 177 5.40 14.90 18.50
N VAL A 178 6.06 14.85 19.65
CA VAL A 178 7.08 15.84 20.04
C VAL A 178 8.45 15.23 19.79
N LEU A 179 9.29 15.92 19.03
CA LEU A 179 10.67 15.49 18.78
C LEU A 179 11.62 16.18 19.74
N LYS A 180 12.58 15.41 20.27
CA LYS A 180 13.82 15.90 20.88
C LYS A 180 15.01 15.44 20.06
N VAL A 181 16.00 16.31 19.93
CA VAL A 181 17.29 15.99 19.31
C VAL A 181 18.40 16.38 20.30
N ASN A 182 19.23 15.42 20.70
CA ASN A 182 20.30 15.60 21.69
C ASN A 182 19.82 16.27 22.99
N GLY A 183 18.69 15.80 23.52
CA GLY A 183 18.04 16.35 24.72
C GLY A 183 17.32 17.69 24.53
N GLN A 184 17.46 18.35 23.38
CA GLN A 184 16.76 19.61 23.08
C GLN A 184 15.41 19.35 22.40
N THR A 185 14.33 19.93 22.93
CA THR A 185 13.00 19.87 22.29
C THR A 185 12.99 20.66 20.97
N GLU A 186 12.67 19.98 19.88
CA GLU A 186 12.50 20.55 18.54
C GLU A 186 11.05 21.02 18.27
N GLY A 187 10.09 20.50 19.03
CA GLY A 187 8.68 20.88 18.94
C GLY A 187 7.82 19.77 18.34
N VAL A 188 6.66 20.16 17.79
CA VAL A 188 5.67 19.20 17.28
C VAL A 188 5.97 18.79 15.84
N TYR A 189 5.86 17.50 15.53
CA TYR A 189 6.09 16.94 14.20
C TYR A 189 4.91 16.08 13.78
N TRP A 190 4.68 16.03 12.47
CA TRP A 190 3.83 15.03 11.85
C TRP A 190 4.71 13.86 11.43
N GLN A 191 4.59 12.73 12.13
CA GLN A 191 5.18 11.47 11.72
C GLN A 191 4.34 10.91 10.57
N THR A 192 4.99 10.43 9.52
CA THR A 192 4.38 9.57 8.51
C THR A 192 5.33 8.44 8.12
N GLU A 193 4.78 7.26 7.89
CA GLU A 193 5.47 6.09 7.37
C GLU A 193 6.17 6.38 6.03
N GLN A 194 7.20 5.60 5.70
CA GLN A 194 7.92 5.72 4.45
C GLN A 194 7.49 4.62 3.47
N TRP A 195 7.31 4.99 2.20
CA TRP A 195 7.12 4.06 1.09
C TRP A 195 8.31 3.09 0.96
N ASN A 196 8.03 1.79 1.09
CA ASN A 196 8.93 0.65 0.88
C ASN A 196 8.14 -0.68 0.96
N GLU A 197 8.82 -1.82 0.85
CA GLU A 197 8.22 -3.17 0.99
C GLU A 197 7.48 -3.34 2.32
N ALA A 198 8.07 -2.87 3.43
CA ALA A 198 7.44 -2.94 4.75
C ALA A 198 6.09 -2.20 4.80
N PHE A 199 5.95 -1.07 4.09
CA PHE A 199 4.65 -0.42 3.96
C PHE A 199 3.62 -1.33 3.26
N LEU A 200 4.01 -2.08 2.23
CA LEU A 200 3.11 -2.99 1.54
C LEU A 200 2.69 -4.14 2.45
N GLU A 201 3.65 -4.86 3.04
CA GLU A 201 3.38 -6.02 3.90
C GLU A 201 2.51 -5.66 5.11
N LYS A 202 2.78 -4.52 5.75
CA LYS A 202 1.98 -4.05 6.89
C LYS A 202 0.53 -3.69 6.51
N ASN A 203 0.30 -3.31 5.25
CA ASN A 203 -1.02 -3.06 4.72
C ASN A 203 -1.61 -4.28 4.02
N ASP A 204 -1.09 -5.49 4.31
CA ASP A 204 -1.66 -6.73 3.80
C ASP A 204 -1.65 -6.77 2.25
N LEU A 205 -0.61 -6.17 1.66
CA LEU A 205 -0.35 -6.18 0.22
C LEU A 205 0.89 -7.03 -0.08
N PRO A 206 0.87 -7.86 -1.14
CA PRO A 206 2.05 -8.58 -1.58
C PRO A 206 3.14 -7.61 -2.02
N ILE A 207 4.39 -8.02 -1.84
CA ILE A 207 5.54 -7.25 -2.30
C ILE A 207 5.47 -7.16 -3.83
N GLY A 208 5.33 -5.93 -4.32
CA GLY A 208 5.23 -5.60 -5.74
C GLY A 208 5.90 -4.27 -6.05
N ASN A 209 5.93 -3.89 -7.33
CA ASN A 209 6.56 -2.65 -7.74
C ASN A 209 5.74 -1.43 -7.27
N LEU A 210 6.32 -0.59 -6.42
CA LEU A 210 5.74 0.68 -5.98
C LEU A 210 6.48 1.85 -6.62
N TYR A 211 5.85 2.50 -7.58
CA TYR A 211 6.43 3.59 -8.35
C TYR A 211 6.11 4.97 -7.76
N GLY A 212 7.02 5.91 -8.00
CA GLY A 212 6.72 7.33 -7.94
C GLY A 212 7.78 8.16 -8.66
N GLU A 213 7.63 9.48 -8.60
CA GLU A 213 8.53 10.39 -9.31
C GLU A 213 9.99 10.28 -8.86
N ILE A 214 10.91 10.43 -9.82
CA ILE A 214 12.32 10.71 -9.55
C ILE A 214 12.48 12.03 -8.80
N ASP A 215 13.71 12.30 -8.37
CA ASP A 215 13.98 13.50 -7.58
C ASP A 215 13.69 14.80 -8.33
N GLN A 216 13.12 15.74 -7.59
CA GLN A 216 12.62 17.00 -8.09
C GLN A 216 13.70 17.88 -8.75
N GLU A 217 14.97 17.77 -8.37
CA GLU A 217 16.07 18.51 -9.02
C GLU A 217 16.21 18.11 -10.50
N VAL A 218 16.22 16.81 -10.79
CA VAL A 218 16.31 16.28 -12.16
C VAL A 218 15.04 16.65 -12.93
N ARG A 219 13.88 16.52 -12.30
CA ARG A 219 12.60 16.86 -12.91
C ARG A 219 12.48 18.34 -13.27
N LEU A 220 12.91 19.24 -12.39
CA LEU A 220 12.85 20.69 -12.62
C LEU A 220 13.79 21.15 -13.73
N ALA A 221 14.88 20.41 -13.98
CA ALA A 221 15.76 20.67 -15.11
C ALA A 221 15.11 20.31 -16.46
N GLU A 222 14.28 19.27 -16.50
CA GLU A 222 13.68 18.76 -17.74
C GLU A 222 12.28 19.31 -18.05
N GLN A 223 11.53 19.75 -17.04
CA GLN A 223 10.17 20.33 -17.14
C GLN A 223 9.16 19.48 -17.95
N GLN A 224 9.29 18.16 -17.91
CA GLN A 224 8.35 17.23 -18.57
C GLN A 224 7.38 16.58 -17.57
N PRO A 225 6.16 16.21 -18.01
CA PRO A 225 5.25 15.39 -17.22
C PRO A 225 5.86 14.03 -16.84
N ILE A 226 5.55 13.51 -15.65
CA ILE A 226 6.09 12.21 -15.22
C ILE A 226 5.63 11.06 -16.13
N PHE A 227 4.43 11.16 -16.70
CA PHE A 227 3.86 10.17 -17.62
C PHE A 227 4.44 10.22 -19.04
N ALA A 228 5.40 11.11 -19.33
CA ALA A 228 6.00 11.21 -20.66
C ALA A 228 7.04 10.10 -20.92
N SER A 229 7.68 9.55 -19.89
CA SER A 229 8.74 8.55 -20.06
C SER A 229 9.05 7.82 -18.75
N LEU A 230 9.48 6.55 -18.87
CA LEU A 230 9.94 5.73 -17.75
C LEU A 230 11.07 6.38 -16.95
N LYS A 231 11.93 7.20 -17.58
CA LYS A 231 13.06 7.86 -16.89
C LYS A 231 12.63 8.80 -15.75
N PHE A 232 11.36 9.21 -15.71
CA PHE A 232 10.81 10.06 -14.66
C PHE A 232 10.26 9.30 -13.46
N TRP A 233 10.35 7.97 -13.47
CA TRP A 233 9.87 7.10 -12.42
C TRP A 233 11.02 6.39 -11.72
N ARG A 234 10.82 6.12 -10.44
CA ARG A 234 11.65 5.23 -9.63
C ARG A 234 10.77 4.24 -8.87
N LYS A 235 11.38 3.15 -8.40
CA LYS A 235 10.76 2.19 -7.49
C LYS A 235 11.09 2.52 -6.02
N TYR A 236 10.09 2.40 -5.17
CA TYR A 236 10.20 2.39 -3.70
C TYR A 236 10.17 0.96 -3.13
N SER A 237 9.57 0.03 -3.88
CA SER A 237 9.48 -1.40 -3.61
C SER A 237 9.63 -2.13 -4.94
N GLN A 238 10.15 -3.36 -4.91
CA GLN A 238 10.36 -4.19 -6.09
C GLN A 238 9.62 -5.51 -5.94
N ASP A 239 9.07 -6.01 -7.05
CA ASP A 239 8.59 -7.39 -7.15
C ASP A 239 9.75 -8.40 -6.98
N GLU A 240 9.55 -9.45 -6.19
CA GLU A 240 10.59 -10.45 -5.89
C GLU A 240 10.89 -11.39 -7.07
N VAL A 241 9.98 -11.49 -8.04
CA VAL A 241 10.08 -12.44 -9.17
C VAL A 241 10.92 -11.86 -10.31
N PHE A 242 10.89 -10.54 -10.51
CA PHE A 242 11.52 -9.88 -11.65
C PHE A 242 12.79 -9.09 -11.28
N ALA A 243 13.64 -8.85 -12.28
CA ALA A 243 14.82 -7.99 -12.13
C ALA A 243 14.46 -6.53 -11.80
N GLU A 244 15.39 -5.83 -11.13
CA GLU A 244 15.19 -4.47 -10.61
C GLU A 244 14.83 -3.45 -11.71
N ASP A 245 15.40 -3.61 -12.90
CA ASP A 245 15.19 -2.77 -14.08
C ASP A 245 13.99 -3.16 -14.95
N ASN A 246 13.15 -4.10 -14.49
CA ASN A 246 11.89 -4.43 -15.17
C ASN A 246 10.82 -3.34 -14.90
N TYR A 247 10.42 -2.60 -15.93
CA TYR A 247 9.35 -1.58 -15.88
C TYR A 247 8.20 -1.93 -16.85
N THR A 248 8.02 -3.20 -17.18
CA THR A 248 7.12 -3.66 -18.26
C THR A 248 5.69 -3.17 -18.07
N GLU A 249 5.16 -3.32 -16.86
CA GLU A 249 3.80 -2.90 -16.52
C GLU A 249 3.63 -1.37 -16.61
N LEU A 250 4.63 -0.60 -16.16
CA LEU A 250 4.57 0.86 -16.26
C LEU A 250 4.70 1.31 -17.71
N SER A 251 5.58 0.66 -18.48
CA SER A 251 5.77 0.92 -19.91
C SER A 251 4.46 0.74 -20.67
N LEU A 252 3.73 -0.33 -20.37
CA LEU A 252 2.42 -0.58 -20.92
C LEU A 252 1.40 0.51 -20.55
N LEU A 253 1.35 0.91 -19.28
CA LEU A 253 0.46 2.00 -18.86
C LEU A 253 0.77 3.29 -19.63
N LEU A 254 2.05 3.61 -19.84
CA LEU A 254 2.46 4.77 -20.62
C LEU A 254 2.11 4.62 -22.11
N ASP A 255 2.24 3.42 -22.68
CA ASP A 255 1.85 3.16 -24.08
C ASP A 255 0.34 3.31 -24.29
N LEU A 256 -0.48 2.70 -23.41
CA LEU A 256 -1.93 2.90 -23.40
C LEU A 256 -2.29 4.37 -23.22
N LEU A 257 -1.57 5.09 -22.37
CA LEU A 257 -1.85 6.50 -22.14
C LEU A 257 -1.49 7.39 -23.33
N ASN A 258 -0.43 7.08 -24.07
CA ASN A 258 0.16 8.01 -25.03
C ASN A 258 -0.08 7.63 -26.51
N ASN A 259 -0.24 6.34 -26.84
CA ASN A 259 -0.12 5.87 -28.22
C ASN A 259 -1.39 5.23 -28.81
N VAL A 260 -2.37 4.83 -28.00
CA VAL A 260 -3.62 4.21 -28.48
C VAL A 260 -4.79 5.19 -28.58
N SER A 261 -5.87 4.80 -29.26
CA SER A 261 -7.12 5.57 -29.35
C SER A 261 -7.89 5.63 -28.02
N ASP A 262 -8.82 6.58 -27.83
CA ASP A 262 -9.65 6.63 -26.61
C ASP A 262 -10.54 5.38 -26.46
N GLU A 263 -11.08 4.83 -27.57
CA GLU A 263 -11.86 3.60 -27.56
C GLU A 263 -11.04 2.40 -27.05
N GLU A 264 -9.82 2.26 -27.57
CA GLU A 264 -8.91 1.21 -27.17
C GLU A 264 -8.42 1.40 -25.72
N PHE A 265 -8.11 2.64 -25.34
CA PHE A 265 -7.72 2.99 -23.96
C PHE A 265 -8.82 2.60 -22.96
N PHE A 266 -10.08 2.98 -23.21
CA PHE A 266 -11.19 2.63 -22.31
C PHE A 266 -11.45 1.13 -22.25
N THR A 267 -11.18 0.41 -23.33
CA THR A 267 -11.34 -1.05 -23.40
C THR A 267 -10.21 -1.76 -22.66
N ARG A 268 -8.95 -1.29 -22.79
CA ARG A 268 -7.76 -1.99 -22.31
C ARG A 268 -7.34 -1.60 -20.89
N LEU A 269 -7.56 -0.35 -20.49
CA LEU A 269 -7.12 0.15 -19.18
C LEU A 269 -7.65 -0.66 -17.98
N PRO A 270 -8.93 -1.11 -17.94
CA PRO A 270 -9.44 -1.88 -16.81
C PRO A 270 -8.75 -3.22 -16.55
N TYR A 271 -7.99 -3.74 -17.52
CA TYR A 271 -7.20 -4.96 -17.35
C TYR A 271 -5.94 -4.74 -16.51
N ILE A 272 -5.42 -3.51 -16.47
CA ILE A 272 -4.15 -3.21 -15.81
C ILE A 272 -4.24 -2.10 -14.76
N LEU A 273 -5.39 -1.46 -14.61
CA LEU A 273 -5.65 -0.44 -13.61
C LEU A 273 -6.94 -0.78 -12.89
N ASP A 274 -6.90 -0.75 -11.56
CA ASP A 274 -8.11 -0.75 -10.75
C ASP A 274 -8.83 0.61 -10.92
N ILE A 275 -9.86 0.60 -11.76
CA ILE A 275 -10.66 1.80 -12.07
C ILE A 275 -11.40 2.31 -10.83
N ASP A 276 -11.82 1.44 -9.92
CA ASP A 276 -12.60 1.82 -8.75
C ASP A 276 -11.72 2.50 -7.71
N ASN A 277 -10.55 1.92 -7.45
CA ASN A 277 -9.49 2.57 -6.68
C ASN A 277 -9.11 3.94 -7.28
N PHE A 278 -8.91 4.01 -8.60
CA PHE A 278 -8.53 5.25 -9.28
C PHE A 278 -9.62 6.33 -9.17
N ILE A 279 -10.90 5.96 -9.36
CA ILE A 279 -12.04 6.88 -9.26
C ILE A 279 -12.25 7.35 -7.82
N ALA A 280 -12.07 6.47 -6.83
CA ALA A 280 -12.09 6.86 -5.42
C ALA A 280 -10.96 7.83 -5.08
N TRP A 281 -9.73 7.57 -5.56
CA TRP A 281 -8.59 8.48 -5.43
C TRP A 281 -8.86 9.85 -6.06
N GLN A 282 -9.50 9.87 -7.24
CA GLN A 282 -9.85 11.12 -7.91
C GLN A 282 -10.88 11.92 -7.11
N ALA A 283 -11.95 11.27 -6.64
CA ALA A 283 -12.98 11.89 -5.82
C ALA A 283 -12.39 12.45 -4.51
N HIS A 284 -11.46 11.72 -3.89
CA HIS A 284 -10.69 12.20 -2.73
C HIS A 284 -9.92 13.48 -3.03
N SER A 285 -9.20 13.55 -4.16
CA SER A 285 -8.47 14.75 -4.59
C SER A 285 -9.38 15.97 -4.77
N VAL A 286 -10.57 15.79 -5.39
CA VAL A 286 -11.59 16.84 -5.51
C VAL A 286 -12.13 17.26 -4.16
N LEU A 287 -12.43 16.32 -3.26
CA LEU A 287 -12.92 16.60 -1.91
C LEU A 287 -11.92 17.42 -1.09
N MET A 288 -10.63 17.21 -1.32
CA MET A 288 -9.55 17.99 -0.72
C MET A 288 -9.29 19.33 -1.42
N GLY A 289 -9.90 19.57 -2.57
CA GLY A 289 -9.60 20.72 -3.43
C GLY A 289 -8.12 20.77 -3.80
N SER A 290 -7.50 19.60 -3.99
CA SER A 290 -6.05 19.49 -4.14
C SER A 290 -5.58 19.97 -5.50
N ILE A 291 -4.43 20.64 -5.50
CA ILE A 291 -3.68 21.04 -6.70
C ILE A 291 -2.27 20.46 -6.72
N HIS A 292 -1.95 19.59 -5.75
CA HIS A 292 -0.59 19.08 -5.51
C HIS A 292 -0.30 17.78 -6.25
N GLN A 293 -1.33 17.03 -6.64
CA GLN A 293 -1.21 15.80 -7.43
C GLN A 293 -1.43 16.12 -8.91
N ASP A 294 -0.42 16.73 -9.52
CA ASP A 294 -0.49 17.25 -10.88
C ASP A 294 0.29 16.37 -11.88
N HIS A 295 0.45 16.86 -13.11
CA HIS A 295 1.19 16.16 -14.16
C HIS A 295 2.70 15.99 -13.87
N LEU A 296 3.24 16.66 -12.85
CA LEU A 296 4.66 16.72 -12.53
C LEU A 296 5.05 15.90 -11.29
N HIS A 297 4.20 15.72 -10.29
CA HIS A 297 4.61 15.04 -9.05
C HIS A 297 3.44 14.53 -8.20
N ASN A 298 3.82 13.86 -7.10
CA ASN A 298 2.94 13.35 -6.04
C ASN A 298 2.03 12.22 -6.50
N PHE A 299 2.59 11.31 -7.32
CA PHE A 299 1.91 10.13 -7.79
C PHE A 299 2.57 8.86 -7.23
N ARG A 300 1.76 7.97 -6.68
CA ARG A 300 2.21 6.66 -6.19
C ARG A 300 1.39 5.58 -6.90
N LEU A 301 2.07 4.77 -7.70
CA LEU A 301 1.47 3.67 -8.45
C LEU A 301 2.01 2.37 -7.90
N TYR A 302 1.14 1.56 -7.33
CA TYR A 302 1.49 0.23 -6.85
C TYR A 302 1.00 -0.81 -7.87
N TRP A 303 1.89 -1.68 -8.36
CA TRP A 303 1.51 -2.87 -9.12
C TRP A 303 1.19 -4.00 -8.14
N HIS A 304 -0.04 -4.49 -8.19
CA HIS A 304 -0.51 -5.60 -7.38
C HIS A 304 -0.24 -6.93 -8.10
N PRO A 305 0.82 -7.69 -7.74
CA PRO A 305 1.26 -8.87 -8.49
C PRO A 305 0.27 -10.04 -8.43
N ALA A 306 -0.58 -10.15 -7.40
CA ALA A 306 -1.64 -11.17 -7.39
C ALA A 306 -2.80 -10.85 -8.37
N LEU A 307 -3.09 -9.56 -8.59
CA LEU A 307 -4.25 -9.13 -9.38
C LEU A 307 -3.90 -8.69 -10.80
N GLY A 308 -2.61 -8.43 -11.08
CA GLY A 308 -2.15 -7.90 -12.36
C GLY A 308 -2.67 -6.49 -12.64
N LYS A 309 -2.78 -5.64 -11.60
CA LYS A 309 -3.34 -4.29 -11.73
C LYS A 309 -2.57 -3.24 -10.94
N PHE A 310 -2.53 -2.05 -11.49
CA PHE A 310 -2.14 -0.84 -10.79
C PHE A 310 -3.23 -0.36 -9.83
N MET A 311 -2.79 0.15 -8.69
CA MET A 311 -3.56 0.95 -7.75
C MET A 311 -2.84 2.28 -7.51
N VAL A 312 -3.61 3.34 -7.29
CA VAL A 312 -3.10 4.67 -6.91
C VAL A 312 -3.18 4.83 -5.40
N MET A 313 -2.11 5.35 -4.81
CA MET A 313 -2.05 5.65 -3.38
C MET A 313 -1.96 7.18 -3.15
N PRO A 314 -2.84 7.77 -2.32
CA PRO A 314 -2.76 9.19 -1.99
C PRO A 314 -1.41 9.59 -1.36
N TRP A 315 -0.85 10.70 -1.82
CA TRP A 315 0.36 11.30 -1.25
C TRP A 315 0.40 12.80 -1.50
N ASP A 316 0.67 13.58 -0.45
CA ASP A 316 0.77 15.05 -0.51
C ASP A 316 -0.51 15.67 -1.10
N VAL A 317 -1.66 15.27 -0.54
CA VAL A 317 -2.99 15.66 -1.01
C VAL A 317 -3.51 16.81 -0.16
N LEU A 318 -2.94 17.99 -0.43
CA LEU A 318 -3.28 19.26 0.22
C LEU A 318 -3.98 20.19 -0.76
N GLY A 319 -4.87 21.03 -0.23
CA GLY A 319 -5.67 21.95 -1.04
C GLY A 319 -6.43 22.98 -0.22
N GLY A 320 -7.35 23.68 -0.88
CA GLY A 320 -8.22 24.67 -0.26
C GLY A 320 -9.59 24.63 -0.92
N VAL A 321 -10.23 25.80 -1.06
CA VAL A 321 -11.48 25.90 -1.82
C VAL A 321 -11.13 25.95 -3.31
N GLY A 322 -11.50 24.93 -4.06
CA GLY A 322 -11.21 24.85 -5.48
C GLY A 322 -11.56 23.51 -6.11
N TRP A 323 -11.50 23.47 -7.42
CA TRP A 323 -11.54 22.22 -8.19
C TRP A 323 -10.12 21.92 -8.67
N PRO A 324 -9.69 20.64 -8.71
CA PRO A 324 -8.42 20.29 -9.32
C PRO A 324 -8.38 20.79 -10.78
N ALA A 325 -7.45 21.69 -11.08
CA ALA A 325 -7.37 22.37 -12.39
C ALA A 325 -6.25 21.81 -13.29
N ASN A 326 -5.31 21.05 -12.72
CA ASN A 326 -4.12 20.53 -13.41
C ASN A 326 -4.06 19.00 -13.26
N TYR A 327 -5.09 18.30 -13.73
CA TYR A 327 -5.06 16.84 -13.73
C TYR A 327 -3.81 16.32 -14.44
N HIS A 328 -3.22 15.27 -13.89
CA HIS A 328 -2.24 14.50 -14.62
C HIS A 328 -2.90 13.82 -15.84
N PRO A 329 -2.14 13.52 -16.90
CA PRO A 329 -2.72 13.07 -18.17
C PRO A 329 -3.57 11.80 -18.06
N LEU A 330 -3.21 10.89 -17.15
CA LEU A 330 -4.00 9.68 -16.91
C LEU A 330 -5.39 10.02 -16.33
N ALA A 331 -5.51 10.91 -15.33
CA ALA A 331 -6.84 11.32 -14.83
C ALA A 331 -7.64 12.06 -15.89
N SER A 332 -7.02 12.99 -16.62
CA SER A 332 -7.69 13.69 -17.72
C SER A 332 -8.26 12.73 -18.75
N ARG A 333 -7.51 11.67 -19.09
CA ARG A 333 -7.95 10.69 -20.08
C ARG A 333 -9.00 9.73 -19.53
N VAL A 334 -8.84 9.23 -18.30
CA VAL A 334 -9.83 8.39 -17.61
C VAL A 334 -11.18 9.11 -17.52
N LEU A 335 -11.20 10.38 -17.10
CA LEU A 335 -12.45 11.12 -16.88
C LEU A 335 -13.15 11.55 -18.18
N LYS A 336 -12.57 11.32 -19.36
CA LYS A 336 -13.30 11.41 -20.63
C LYS A 336 -14.32 10.29 -20.79
N ASN A 337 -14.16 9.16 -20.08
CA ASN A 337 -15.16 8.11 -20.08
C ASN A 337 -16.38 8.57 -19.25
N PRO A 338 -17.58 8.66 -19.85
CA PRO A 338 -18.76 9.20 -19.18
C PRO A 338 -19.22 8.34 -17.99
N ASP A 339 -19.04 7.03 -18.04
CA ASP A 339 -19.45 6.13 -16.96
C ASP A 339 -18.53 6.29 -15.73
N TRP A 340 -17.22 6.42 -15.98
CA TRP A 340 -16.24 6.61 -14.91
C TRP A 340 -16.36 8.00 -14.28
N LEU A 341 -16.60 9.04 -15.09
CA LEU A 341 -16.91 10.39 -14.61
C LEU A 341 -18.19 10.41 -13.76
N ALA A 342 -19.25 9.74 -14.22
CA ALA A 342 -20.50 9.62 -13.48
C ALA A 342 -20.29 8.91 -12.13
N LYS A 343 -19.51 7.82 -12.10
CA LYS A 343 -19.16 7.10 -10.87
C LYS A 343 -18.41 7.99 -9.88
N ARG A 344 -17.43 8.76 -10.35
CA ARG A 344 -16.73 9.77 -9.53
C ARG A 344 -17.71 10.76 -8.92
N ASN A 345 -18.60 11.33 -9.74
CA ASN A 345 -19.59 12.31 -9.29
C ASN A 345 -20.56 11.71 -8.26
N GLN A 346 -20.93 10.43 -8.41
CA GLN A 346 -21.75 9.72 -7.43
C GLN A 346 -21.06 9.59 -6.07
N ILE A 347 -19.76 9.26 -6.04
CA ILE A 347 -18.97 9.22 -4.79
C ILE A 347 -18.97 10.61 -4.13
N LEU A 348 -18.67 11.66 -4.91
CA LEU A 348 -18.68 13.04 -4.40
C LEU A 348 -20.06 13.41 -3.85
N ALA A 349 -21.13 13.18 -4.60
CA ALA A 349 -22.50 13.49 -4.20
C ALA A 349 -22.90 12.75 -2.92
N ALA A 350 -22.59 11.44 -2.82
CA ALA A 350 -22.84 10.64 -1.63
C ALA A 350 -22.08 11.18 -0.42
N TYR A 351 -20.85 11.67 -0.61
CA TYR A 351 -20.05 12.24 0.47
C TYR A 351 -20.60 13.60 0.93
N VAL A 352 -20.77 14.55 0.01
CA VAL A 352 -21.06 15.96 0.37
C VAL A 352 -22.53 16.22 0.70
N ASN A 353 -23.46 15.40 0.20
CA ASN A 353 -24.89 15.54 0.53
C ASN A 353 -25.28 14.84 1.84
N ASN A 354 -24.39 14.06 2.43
CA ASN A 354 -24.57 13.56 3.78
C ASN A 354 -23.98 14.56 4.80
N PRO A 355 -24.81 15.31 5.58
CA PRO A 355 -24.31 16.29 6.53
C PRO A 355 -23.46 15.69 7.65
N ASP A 356 -23.62 14.39 7.95
CA ASP A 356 -22.83 13.71 8.97
C ASP A 356 -21.35 13.63 8.57
N ASN A 357 -21.04 13.56 7.27
CA ASN A 357 -19.65 13.55 6.80
C ASN A 357 -18.94 14.88 7.06
N LEU A 358 -19.61 16.02 6.86
CA LEU A 358 -19.02 17.32 7.18
C LEU A 358 -18.84 17.48 8.70
N ALA A 359 -19.83 17.05 9.48
CA ALA A 359 -19.75 17.09 10.94
C ALA A 359 -18.59 16.22 11.47
N ASP A 360 -18.43 15.02 10.93
CA ASP A 360 -17.35 14.07 11.22
C ASP A 360 -15.97 14.65 10.85
N ASP A 361 -15.79 15.15 9.63
CA ASP A 361 -14.53 15.76 9.18
C ASP A 361 -14.11 16.94 10.07
N LEU A 362 -15.06 17.81 10.42
CA LEU A 362 -14.81 18.96 11.29
C LEU A 362 -14.49 18.51 12.72
N ALA A 363 -15.20 17.50 13.24
CA ALA A 363 -14.92 16.95 14.56
C ALA A 363 -13.53 16.32 14.63
N TYR A 364 -13.13 15.56 13.60
CA TYR A 364 -11.79 14.99 13.50
C TYR A 364 -10.70 16.07 13.43
N TYR A 365 -10.88 17.09 12.58
CA TYR A 365 -9.96 18.24 12.50
C TYR A 365 -9.84 19.00 13.83
N ASP A 366 -10.98 19.29 14.47
CA ASP A 366 -11.03 20.00 15.75
C ASP A 366 -10.40 19.14 16.88
N GLN A 367 -10.54 17.81 16.83
CA GLN A 367 -9.89 16.87 17.74
C GLN A 367 -8.36 16.88 17.58
N LEU A 368 -7.83 16.82 16.35
CA LEU A 368 -6.39 16.92 16.09
C LEU A 368 -5.82 18.23 16.66
N ALA A 369 -6.52 19.35 16.41
CA ALA A 369 -6.12 20.64 16.94
C ALA A 369 -6.16 20.69 18.48
N ALA A 370 -7.13 20.04 19.12
CA ALA A 370 -7.23 19.97 20.57
C ALA A 370 -6.12 19.12 21.20
N GLN A 371 -5.83 17.94 20.63
CA GLN A 371 -4.82 17.01 21.10
C GLN A 371 -3.40 17.59 21.02
N THR A 372 -3.12 18.35 19.96
CA THR A 372 -1.78 18.91 19.70
C THR A 372 -1.58 20.31 20.28
N LYS A 373 -2.66 20.98 20.73
CA LYS A 373 -2.68 22.39 21.16
C LYS A 373 -1.54 22.77 22.09
N THR A 374 -1.33 21.98 23.14
CA THR A 374 -0.30 22.27 24.15
C THR A 374 1.09 22.21 23.53
N ALA A 375 1.41 21.17 22.77
CA ALA A 375 2.71 21.04 22.12
C ALA A 375 2.95 22.14 21.08
N VAL A 376 1.94 22.51 20.29
CA VAL A 376 2.05 23.62 19.33
C VAL A 376 2.33 24.94 20.04
N PHE A 377 1.69 25.20 21.19
CA PHE A 377 1.94 26.42 21.96
C PHE A 377 3.30 26.45 22.67
N GLN A 378 3.85 25.28 22.97
CA GLN A 378 5.21 25.11 23.49
C GLN A 378 6.28 25.26 22.40
N ASP A 379 5.94 24.93 21.15
CA ASP A 379 6.86 24.98 20.02
C ASP A 379 7.19 26.43 19.62
N TYR A 380 8.34 26.92 20.08
CA TYR A 380 8.83 28.26 19.75
C TYR A 380 9.56 28.31 18.38
N LYS A 381 9.92 27.15 17.82
CA LYS A 381 10.66 27.02 16.56
C LYS A 381 9.71 26.98 15.34
N LYS A 382 8.43 26.66 15.54
CA LYS A 382 7.37 26.71 14.53
C LYS A 382 7.32 28.05 13.78
N PHE A 383 6.83 28.06 12.55
CA PHE A 383 6.79 29.27 11.73
C PHE A 383 5.84 30.34 12.28
N PHE A 384 4.60 29.93 12.61
CA PHE A 384 3.55 30.83 13.07
C PHE A 384 3.76 31.29 14.52
N SER A 385 3.24 32.47 14.87
CA SER A 385 2.92 32.78 16.26
C SER A 385 1.70 31.97 16.71
N ASN A 386 1.46 31.84 18.01
CA ASN A 386 0.29 31.12 18.54
C ASN A 386 -1.04 31.76 18.08
N ILE A 387 -1.09 33.10 17.96
CA ILE A 387 -2.25 33.79 17.38
C ILE A 387 -2.35 33.51 15.87
N GLY A 388 -1.24 33.50 15.15
CA GLY A 388 -1.20 33.17 13.72
C GLY A 388 -1.71 31.75 13.45
N TYR A 389 -1.28 30.79 14.26
CA TYR A 389 -1.75 29.41 14.22
C TYR A 389 -3.26 29.31 14.45
N LEU A 390 -3.81 29.97 15.48
CA LEU A 390 -5.26 29.96 15.73
C LEU A 390 -6.06 30.54 14.56
N ARG A 391 -5.57 31.62 13.94
CA ARG A 391 -6.19 32.18 12.73
C ARG A 391 -6.13 31.23 11.54
N GLN A 392 -5.02 30.51 11.39
CA GLN A 392 -4.87 29.51 10.33
C GLN A 392 -5.86 28.35 10.52
N LEU A 393 -6.08 27.88 11.75
CA LEU A 393 -7.11 26.87 12.04
C LEU A 393 -8.50 27.34 11.66
N GLU A 394 -8.90 28.54 12.09
CA GLU A 394 -10.21 29.11 11.75
C GLU A 394 -10.38 29.34 10.25
N LYS A 395 -9.29 29.68 9.54
CA LYS A 395 -9.29 29.81 8.09
C LYS A 395 -9.51 28.44 7.42
N THR A 396 -8.67 27.46 7.72
CA THR A 396 -8.76 26.11 7.14
C THR A 396 -10.11 25.46 7.44
N ARG A 397 -10.61 25.59 8.67
CA ARG A 397 -11.94 25.08 9.05
C ARG A 397 -13.07 25.67 8.19
N ARG A 398 -12.99 26.96 7.83
CA ARG A 398 -13.96 27.60 6.92
C ARG A 398 -13.78 27.11 5.48
N GLU A 399 -12.54 26.95 5.03
CA GLU A 399 -12.24 26.42 3.69
C GLU A 399 -12.79 25.00 3.50
N LEU A 400 -12.73 24.14 4.52
CA LEU A 400 -13.35 22.81 4.49
C LEU A 400 -14.87 22.87 4.25
N ILE A 401 -15.57 23.76 4.96
CA ILE A 401 -17.01 23.97 4.79
C ILE A 401 -17.31 24.52 3.39
N SER A 402 -16.55 25.52 2.95
CA SER A 402 -16.72 26.12 1.63
C SER A 402 -16.42 25.15 0.49
N GLN A 403 -15.49 24.21 0.67
CA GLN A 403 -15.21 23.18 -0.32
C GLN A 403 -16.38 22.21 -0.47
N PHE A 404 -17.00 21.77 0.63
CA PHE A 404 -18.23 20.98 0.59
C PHE A 404 -19.33 21.71 -0.20
N GLN A 405 -19.58 22.97 0.14
CA GLN A 405 -20.60 23.80 -0.51
C GLN A 405 -20.33 24.00 -2.01
N LEU A 406 -19.05 24.20 -2.38
CA LEU A 406 -18.63 24.33 -3.77
C LEU A 406 -18.94 23.06 -4.56
N ILE A 407 -18.61 21.87 -4.02
CA ILE A 407 -18.85 20.59 -4.69
C ILE A 407 -20.36 20.37 -4.86
N GLN A 408 -21.16 20.61 -3.81
CA GLN A 408 -22.63 20.53 -3.89
C GLN A 408 -23.18 21.42 -5.00
N GLN A 409 -22.78 22.70 -5.00
CA GLN A 409 -23.23 23.67 -5.99
C GLN A 409 -22.87 23.23 -7.42
N LYS A 410 -21.67 22.69 -7.64
CA LYS A 410 -21.22 22.25 -8.96
C LYS A 410 -21.97 21.01 -9.45
N LEU A 411 -22.25 20.06 -8.56
CA LEU A 411 -23.05 18.87 -8.88
C LEU A 411 -24.51 19.25 -9.21
N ASP A 412 -25.11 20.19 -8.46
CA ASP A 412 -26.50 20.61 -8.68
C ASP A 412 -26.72 21.39 -9.98
N SER A 413 -25.69 22.11 -10.43
CA SER A 413 -25.77 22.98 -11.62
C SER A 413 -25.29 22.31 -12.90
N ASP A 414 -24.85 21.05 -12.83
CA ASP A 414 -24.16 20.33 -13.92
C ASP A 414 -23.00 21.17 -14.51
N SER A 415 -22.38 22.03 -13.69
CA SER A 415 -21.32 22.98 -14.07
C SER A 415 -19.94 22.50 -13.63
N LEU A 416 -19.71 21.21 -13.78
CA LEU A 416 -18.39 20.62 -13.59
C LEU A 416 -17.43 21.25 -14.61
N PRO A 417 -16.22 21.66 -14.19
CA PRO A 417 -15.24 22.20 -15.13
C PRO A 417 -15.01 21.22 -16.28
N ASP A 418 -14.69 21.71 -17.48
CA ASP A 418 -14.20 20.85 -18.57
C ASP A 418 -12.90 20.17 -18.11
N GLU A 419 -13.02 18.95 -17.59
CA GLU A 419 -11.92 18.17 -16.99
C GLU A 419 -10.88 17.72 -18.04
N VAL A 420 -11.14 18.06 -19.30
CA VAL A 420 -10.33 17.75 -20.48
C VAL A 420 -9.24 18.81 -20.75
N SER A 421 -9.16 19.90 -19.97
CA SER A 421 -8.10 20.90 -20.10
C SER A 421 -6.77 20.48 -19.43
N GLY A 422 -6.33 19.24 -19.66
CA GLY A 422 -4.97 18.81 -19.34
C GLY A 422 -3.95 19.47 -20.28
N PHE A 423 -2.71 19.65 -19.81
CA PHE A 423 -1.61 19.95 -20.73
C PHE A 423 -1.60 18.88 -21.84
N PRO A 424 -1.52 19.27 -23.13
CA PRO A 424 -1.39 18.28 -24.19
C PRO A 424 -0.19 17.39 -23.88
N LEU A 425 -0.38 16.07 -23.95
CA LEU A 425 0.74 15.13 -23.94
C LEU A 425 1.74 15.65 -24.95
N PRO A 426 3.00 15.94 -24.56
CA PRO A 426 3.99 16.31 -25.56
C PRO A 426 4.06 15.14 -26.53
N VAL A 427 3.79 15.39 -27.81
CA VAL A 427 4.08 14.43 -28.87
C VAL A 427 5.59 14.27 -28.85
N THR A 428 6.05 13.28 -28.11
CA THR A 428 7.45 12.92 -28.04
C THR A 428 7.65 11.77 -29.00
N GLU A 429 8.83 11.76 -29.62
CA GLU A 429 9.27 10.71 -30.52
C GLU A 429 8.95 9.33 -29.94
N PRO A 430 8.63 8.32 -30.78
CA PRO A 430 8.37 6.97 -30.33
C PRO A 430 9.41 6.58 -29.30
N ILE A 431 8.95 6.05 -28.17
CA ILE A 431 9.82 5.61 -27.09
C ILE A 431 10.82 4.61 -27.70
N ASP A 432 12.05 5.04 -27.95
CA ASP A 432 13.15 4.18 -28.38
C ASP A 432 13.67 3.47 -27.12
N VAL A 433 12.78 2.66 -26.53
CA VAL A 433 13.20 1.61 -25.62
C VAL A 433 13.98 0.67 -26.52
N ALA A 434 15.30 0.64 -26.37
CA ALA A 434 16.11 -0.40 -26.98
C ALA A 434 15.37 -1.74 -26.78
N ASP A 435 15.22 -2.44 -27.90
CA ASP A 435 14.26 -3.47 -28.27
C ASP A 435 14.51 -4.85 -27.60
N PRO A 436 14.12 -5.02 -26.31
CA PRO A 436 13.43 -6.25 -25.89
C PRO A 436 12.11 -6.04 -25.12
N ALA A 437 11.96 -4.96 -24.34
CA ALA A 437 10.76 -4.76 -23.51
C ALA A 437 9.51 -4.48 -24.37
N LYS A 438 9.69 -3.72 -25.46
CA LYS A 438 8.60 -3.45 -26.41
C LYS A 438 8.14 -4.70 -27.17
N SER A 439 9.06 -5.56 -27.59
CA SER A 439 8.71 -6.83 -28.26
C SER A 439 8.07 -7.84 -27.31
N VAL A 440 8.46 -7.87 -26.04
CA VAL A 440 7.76 -8.63 -24.98
C VAL A 440 6.34 -8.09 -24.78
N ILE A 441 6.17 -6.78 -24.60
CA ILE A 441 4.86 -6.14 -24.42
C ILE A 441 3.94 -6.38 -25.64
N GLU A 442 4.43 -6.15 -26.85
CA GLU A 442 3.64 -6.38 -28.07
C GLU A 442 3.24 -7.86 -28.18
N SER A 443 4.09 -8.81 -27.75
CA SER A 443 3.76 -10.24 -27.77
C SER A 443 2.76 -10.68 -26.71
N GLU A 444 2.82 -10.13 -25.48
CA GLU A 444 1.87 -10.44 -24.41
C GLU A 444 0.49 -9.84 -24.68
N PHE A 445 0.44 -8.66 -25.32
CA PHE A 445 -0.82 -8.00 -25.68
C PHE A 445 -1.37 -8.42 -27.05
N ALA A 446 -0.56 -8.94 -27.97
CA ALA A 446 -1.03 -9.48 -29.24
C ALA A 446 -2.02 -10.64 -29.08
N ASP A 447 -1.95 -11.36 -27.94
CA ASP A 447 -2.92 -12.41 -27.62
C ASP A 447 -4.31 -11.84 -27.28
N PHE A 448 -4.41 -10.63 -26.70
CA PHE A 448 -5.71 -9.99 -26.41
C PHE A 448 -6.50 -9.68 -27.69
N ASP A 449 -5.81 -9.26 -28.76
CA ASP A 449 -6.44 -8.89 -30.04
C ASP A 449 -6.97 -10.12 -30.81
N GLN A 450 -6.42 -11.32 -30.56
CA GLN A 450 -6.77 -12.54 -31.28
C GLN A 450 -8.03 -13.26 -30.74
N LEU A 451 -8.60 -12.82 -29.62
CA LEU A 451 -9.69 -13.53 -28.91
C LEU A 451 -11.12 -13.10 -29.29
N PHE A 452 -11.29 -12.18 -30.24
CA PHE A 452 -12.61 -11.74 -30.69
C PHE A 452 -13.21 -12.68 -31.75
N LEU A 453 -13.74 -13.84 -31.32
CA LEU A 453 -14.67 -14.65 -32.11
C LEU A 453 -15.84 -15.10 -31.23
N THR A 454 -17.05 -14.64 -31.55
CA THR A 454 -18.36 -15.00 -30.94
C THR A 454 -18.56 -16.51 -30.74
N PRO A 455 -19.40 -17.02 -29.80
CA PRO A 455 -20.27 -16.36 -28.81
C PRO A 455 -19.66 -16.34 -27.39
N LYS A 456 -20.30 -15.62 -26.44
CA LYS A 456 -19.89 -15.43 -25.02
C LYS A 456 -19.89 -16.72 -24.15
N GLN A 457 -19.72 -17.89 -24.76
CA GLN A 457 -19.66 -19.17 -24.07
C GLN A 457 -18.63 -20.09 -24.73
N LEU A 458 -17.68 -20.58 -23.95
CA LEU A 458 -16.67 -21.56 -24.34
C LEU A 458 -16.96 -22.89 -23.64
N THR A 459 -17.25 -23.95 -24.39
CA THR A 459 -17.59 -25.26 -23.82
C THR A 459 -16.63 -26.33 -24.31
N PHE A 460 -15.94 -27.00 -23.38
CA PHE A 460 -15.12 -28.17 -23.63
C PHE A 460 -15.94 -29.42 -23.30
N GLY A 461 -16.30 -30.19 -24.35
CA GLY A 461 -16.99 -31.45 -24.22
C GLY A 461 -16.08 -32.62 -23.84
N PRO A 462 -16.62 -33.83 -23.67
CA PRO A 462 -15.83 -35.04 -23.43
C PRO A 462 -14.76 -35.25 -24.52
N GLY A 463 -13.58 -35.71 -24.13
CA GLY A 463 -12.44 -35.93 -25.03
C GLY A 463 -11.24 -35.01 -24.74
N THR A 464 -10.15 -35.22 -25.47
CA THR A 464 -8.90 -34.46 -25.26
C THR A 464 -8.89 -33.19 -26.11
N HIS A 465 -8.59 -32.06 -25.47
CA HIS A 465 -8.45 -30.73 -26.06
C HIS A 465 -7.02 -30.24 -25.81
N LEU A 466 -6.28 -29.96 -26.89
CA LEU A 466 -4.87 -29.55 -26.78
C LEU A 466 -4.78 -28.04 -26.56
N ILE A 467 -4.02 -27.64 -25.54
CA ILE A 467 -3.71 -26.23 -25.22
C ILE A 467 -2.21 -26.03 -25.43
N ASN A 468 -1.83 -25.60 -26.63
CA ASN A 468 -0.41 -25.50 -27.03
C ASN A 468 0.26 -24.15 -26.72
N GLN A 469 -0.54 -23.17 -26.30
CA GLN A 469 -0.08 -21.82 -25.93
C GLN A 469 -1.06 -21.28 -24.90
N THR A 470 -0.59 -20.32 -24.11
CA THR A 470 -1.39 -19.65 -23.09
C THR A 470 -2.68 -19.08 -23.68
N ARG A 471 -3.77 -19.21 -22.92
CA ARG A 471 -5.11 -18.71 -23.28
C ARG A 471 -5.60 -17.80 -22.18
N VAL A 472 -5.99 -16.58 -22.52
CA VAL A 472 -6.64 -15.65 -21.60
C VAL A 472 -8.08 -15.48 -22.05
N ILE A 473 -9.06 -15.67 -21.17
CA ILE A 473 -10.47 -15.46 -21.49
C ILE A 473 -10.90 -14.14 -20.85
N PRO A 474 -11.34 -13.13 -21.63
CA PRO A 474 -11.72 -11.84 -21.09
C PRO A 474 -13.06 -11.90 -20.32
N PRO A 475 -13.43 -10.84 -19.57
CA PRO A 475 -14.73 -10.72 -18.91
C PRO A 475 -15.93 -10.86 -19.86
N GLY A 476 -17.06 -11.28 -19.30
CA GLY A 476 -18.34 -11.37 -20.02
C GLY A 476 -18.53 -12.65 -20.84
N TYR A 477 -17.65 -13.64 -20.68
CA TYR A 477 -17.79 -15.00 -21.20
C TYR A 477 -18.29 -15.96 -20.11
N GLN A 478 -18.55 -17.21 -20.48
CA GLN A 478 -18.72 -18.32 -19.56
C GLN A 478 -17.90 -19.50 -20.07
N VAL A 479 -17.04 -20.06 -19.22
CA VAL A 479 -16.21 -21.23 -19.56
C VAL A 479 -16.81 -22.46 -18.90
N ARG A 480 -17.04 -23.53 -19.67
CA ARG A 480 -17.64 -24.77 -19.18
C ARG A 480 -16.80 -25.97 -19.58
N LEU A 481 -16.32 -26.73 -18.60
CA LEU A 481 -15.68 -28.02 -18.82
C LEU A 481 -16.66 -29.10 -18.39
N LEU A 482 -17.17 -29.84 -19.38
CA LEU A 482 -18.15 -30.90 -19.17
C LEU A 482 -17.47 -32.19 -18.67
N PRO A 483 -18.20 -33.10 -18.02
CA PRO A 483 -17.66 -34.37 -17.56
C PRO A 483 -16.94 -35.14 -18.65
N GLY A 484 -15.71 -35.58 -18.37
CA GLY A 484 -14.84 -36.29 -19.32
C GLY A 484 -14.06 -35.38 -20.28
N ALA A 485 -14.14 -34.05 -20.15
CA ALA A 485 -13.24 -33.15 -20.85
C ALA A 485 -11.82 -33.28 -20.28
N ARG A 486 -10.81 -33.45 -21.14
CA ARG A 486 -9.39 -33.49 -20.79
C ARG A 486 -8.67 -32.34 -21.50
N LEU A 487 -8.30 -31.30 -20.78
CA LEU A 487 -7.45 -30.23 -21.32
C LEU A 487 -5.99 -30.65 -21.13
N SER A 488 -5.27 -30.84 -22.24
CA SER A 488 -3.89 -31.30 -22.27
C SER A 488 -2.96 -30.19 -22.74
N PHE A 489 -2.14 -29.70 -21.82
CA PHE A 489 -1.33 -28.50 -22.00
C PHE A 489 0.09 -28.82 -22.46
N ALA A 490 0.64 -28.00 -23.35
CA ALA A 490 2.06 -28.01 -23.66
C ALA A 490 2.87 -27.43 -22.48
N GLU A 491 4.19 -27.66 -22.50
CA GLU A 491 5.14 -27.10 -21.51
C GLU A 491 4.94 -25.59 -21.35
N GLY A 492 4.74 -25.13 -20.10
CA GLY A 492 4.50 -23.73 -19.76
C GLY A 492 3.17 -23.10 -20.24
N ALA A 493 2.34 -23.81 -21.00
CA ALA A 493 1.06 -23.26 -21.47
C ALA A 493 0.06 -23.11 -20.31
N SER A 494 -0.62 -21.97 -20.26
CA SER A 494 -1.59 -21.63 -19.19
C SER A 494 -3.00 -21.37 -19.73
N PHE A 495 -4.01 -21.39 -18.87
CA PHE A 495 -5.38 -20.97 -19.16
C PHE A 495 -5.88 -20.06 -18.05
N VAL A 496 -6.01 -18.76 -18.31
CA VAL A 496 -6.46 -17.76 -17.33
C VAL A 496 -7.82 -17.23 -17.75
N SER A 497 -8.82 -17.29 -16.88
CA SER A 497 -10.17 -16.79 -17.16
C SER A 497 -10.52 -15.62 -16.27
N LEU A 498 -10.78 -14.46 -16.89
CA LEU A 498 -11.41 -13.31 -16.24
C LEU A 498 -12.95 -13.40 -16.28
N SER A 499 -13.47 -14.60 -16.53
CA SER A 499 -14.88 -14.92 -16.63
C SER A 499 -15.19 -16.17 -15.80
N PRO A 500 -16.47 -16.42 -15.44
CA PRO A 500 -16.79 -17.55 -14.59
C PRO A 500 -16.49 -18.87 -15.28
N VAL A 501 -15.84 -19.79 -14.54
CA VAL A 501 -15.55 -21.15 -14.97
C VAL A 501 -16.45 -22.13 -14.25
N THR A 502 -17.04 -23.08 -14.96
CA THR A 502 -17.75 -24.22 -14.39
C THR A 502 -17.15 -25.50 -14.93
N ALA A 503 -16.36 -26.20 -14.11
CA ALA A 503 -15.74 -27.46 -14.43
C ALA A 503 -16.35 -28.59 -13.60
N ASN A 504 -16.84 -29.65 -14.29
CA ASN A 504 -17.39 -30.82 -13.63
C ASN A 504 -16.77 -32.08 -14.22
N GLY A 505 -16.10 -32.91 -13.41
CA GLY A 505 -15.56 -34.20 -13.87
C GLY A 505 -14.50 -34.06 -14.98
N ALA A 506 -13.75 -32.96 -15.00
CA ALA A 506 -12.75 -32.66 -16.03
C ALA A 506 -11.33 -33.01 -15.57
N THR A 507 -10.41 -33.18 -16.50
CA THR A 507 -8.98 -33.38 -16.21
C THR A 507 -8.14 -32.28 -16.84
N LEU A 508 -7.29 -31.65 -16.04
CA LEU A 508 -6.27 -30.68 -16.44
C LEU A 508 -4.90 -31.35 -16.26
N THR A 509 -4.10 -31.43 -17.32
CA THR A 509 -2.87 -32.24 -17.33
C THR A 509 -1.91 -31.77 -18.40
N THR A 510 -0.63 -32.10 -18.26
CA THR A 510 0.36 -31.93 -19.34
C THR A 510 0.17 -32.93 -20.49
N GLN A 511 0.72 -32.59 -21.66
CA GLN A 511 0.96 -33.48 -22.80
C GLN A 511 2.16 -34.42 -22.57
N ASP A 512 3.08 -34.06 -21.70
CA ASP A 512 4.28 -34.81 -21.35
C ASP A 512 4.56 -34.71 -19.84
N PRO A 513 4.42 -35.79 -19.05
CA PRO A 513 4.60 -35.77 -17.59
C PRO A 513 5.94 -35.22 -17.10
N ASP A 514 6.98 -35.23 -17.93
CA ASP A 514 8.30 -34.68 -17.57
C ASP A 514 8.37 -33.15 -17.77
N LYS A 515 7.43 -32.59 -18.52
CA LYS A 515 7.34 -31.16 -18.87
C LYS A 515 6.07 -30.56 -18.25
N PRO A 516 6.17 -29.87 -17.11
CA PRO A 516 5.00 -29.30 -16.47
C PRO A 516 4.38 -28.20 -17.33
N TRP A 517 3.07 -28.10 -17.29
CA TRP A 517 2.35 -26.96 -17.87
C TRP A 517 2.34 -25.80 -16.88
N GLY A 518 1.83 -24.65 -17.30
CA GLY A 518 1.70 -23.49 -16.40
C GLY A 518 0.51 -23.67 -15.46
N VAL A 519 -0.42 -22.71 -15.51
CA VAL A 519 -1.55 -22.63 -14.57
C VAL A 519 -2.90 -22.67 -15.26
N PHE A 520 -3.92 -23.17 -14.55
CA PHE A 520 -5.30 -22.87 -14.86
C PHE A 520 -5.77 -21.86 -13.80
N ALA A 521 -6.10 -20.63 -14.19
CA ALA A 521 -6.45 -19.58 -13.23
C ALA A 521 -7.80 -18.96 -13.51
N VAL A 522 -8.46 -18.49 -12.45
CA VAL A 522 -9.56 -17.52 -12.53
C VAL A 522 -9.10 -16.20 -11.88
N LEU A 523 -9.40 -15.08 -12.52
CA LEU A 523 -8.85 -13.77 -12.12
C LEU A 523 -9.91 -12.67 -12.15
N GLY A 524 -10.10 -12.02 -11.02
CA GLY A 524 -10.93 -10.82 -10.86
C GLY A 524 -12.42 -11.08 -10.73
N GLU A 525 -13.15 -10.06 -10.28
CA GLU A 525 -14.56 -10.15 -9.86
C GLU A 525 -15.51 -10.65 -10.96
N SER A 526 -15.16 -10.43 -12.23
CA SER A 526 -15.94 -10.96 -13.36
C SER A 526 -15.92 -12.49 -13.43
N ALA A 527 -15.03 -13.16 -12.71
CA ALA A 527 -14.95 -14.61 -12.57
C ALA A 527 -15.60 -15.16 -11.29
N ASN A 528 -16.31 -14.32 -10.51
CA ASN A 528 -17.04 -14.74 -9.31
C ASN A 528 -17.97 -15.94 -9.58
N GLY A 529 -18.09 -16.82 -8.59
CA GLY A 529 -18.94 -18.01 -8.68
C GLY A 529 -18.33 -19.15 -9.51
N SER A 530 -17.03 -19.11 -9.78
CA SER A 530 -16.33 -20.20 -10.46
C SER A 530 -16.35 -21.48 -9.63
N SER A 531 -16.52 -22.63 -10.27
CA SER A 531 -16.64 -23.92 -9.60
C SER A 531 -15.90 -25.05 -10.30
N PHE A 532 -15.29 -25.92 -9.49
CA PHE A 532 -14.46 -27.05 -9.88
C PHE A 532 -14.89 -28.27 -9.07
N ASN A 533 -15.75 -29.09 -9.66
CA ASN A 533 -16.35 -30.25 -8.99
C ASN A 533 -15.87 -31.56 -9.62
N GLY A 534 -15.22 -32.43 -8.85
CA GLY A 534 -14.70 -33.70 -9.38
C GLY A 534 -13.60 -33.51 -10.43
N VAL A 535 -12.85 -32.41 -10.36
CA VAL A 535 -11.78 -32.11 -11.31
C VAL A 535 -10.49 -32.82 -10.88
N THR A 536 -9.70 -33.26 -11.85
CA THR A 536 -8.34 -33.78 -11.61
C THR A 536 -7.32 -32.81 -12.21
N VAL A 537 -6.40 -32.31 -11.39
CA VAL A 537 -5.34 -31.36 -11.77
C VAL A 537 -3.99 -32.02 -11.51
N GLU A 538 -3.20 -32.18 -12.57
CA GLU A 538 -1.93 -32.94 -12.50
C GLU A 538 -0.81 -32.27 -13.28
N TYR A 539 0.40 -32.33 -12.74
CA TYR A 539 1.63 -31.87 -13.40
C TYR A 539 1.62 -30.40 -13.82
N GLY A 540 0.81 -29.56 -13.15
CA GLY A 540 0.84 -28.11 -13.35
C GLY A 540 1.99 -27.48 -12.59
N SER A 541 2.29 -26.23 -12.92
CA SER A 541 3.36 -25.43 -12.31
C SER A 541 2.79 -24.09 -11.84
N GLU A 542 3.68 -23.18 -11.49
CA GLU A 542 3.42 -21.74 -11.43
C GLU A 542 3.50 -21.08 -12.82
N ALA A 543 2.92 -19.88 -12.95
CA ALA A 543 3.10 -19.04 -14.13
C ALA A 543 2.84 -17.57 -13.82
N ILE A 544 3.47 -16.70 -14.61
CA ILE A 544 3.09 -15.28 -14.68
C ILE A 544 2.31 -15.10 -15.97
N VAL A 545 1.08 -14.60 -15.87
CA VAL A 545 0.24 -14.28 -17.02
C VAL A 545 -0.31 -12.88 -16.85
N ASN A 546 0.00 -12.00 -17.81
CA ASN A 546 -0.37 -10.58 -17.77
C ASN A 546 0.12 -9.87 -16.50
N GLY A 547 1.33 -10.23 -16.04
CA GLY A 547 1.95 -9.70 -14.82
C GLY A 547 1.27 -10.10 -13.51
N ALA A 548 0.25 -10.96 -13.56
CA ALA A 548 -0.27 -11.65 -12.39
C ALA A 548 0.54 -12.94 -12.16
N TYR A 549 1.13 -13.09 -10.97
CA TYR A 549 1.84 -14.30 -10.58
C TYR A 549 0.88 -15.29 -9.91
N PHE A 550 0.88 -16.53 -10.39
CA PHE A 550 0.08 -17.64 -9.87
C PHE A 550 1.04 -18.76 -9.46
N SER A 551 1.10 -19.06 -8.17
CA SER A 551 1.98 -20.11 -7.62
C SER A 551 1.37 -21.53 -7.72
N GLY A 552 0.05 -21.62 -7.92
CA GLY A 552 -0.68 -22.88 -7.96
C GLY A 552 -1.10 -23.37 -9.35
N ALA A 553 -1.04 -24.69 -9.56
CA ALA A 553 -1.49 -25.35 -10.80
C ALA A 553 -2.96 -25.04 -11.14
N LEU A 554 -3.80 -24.92 -10.12
CA LEU A 554 -5.08 -24.22 -10.19
C LEU A 554 -4.99 -22.97 -9.30
N ALA A 555 -5.43 -21.82 -9.80
CA ALA A 555 -5.41 -20.59 -9.02
C ALA A 555 -6.73 -19.78 -9.11
N ALA A 556 -7.07 -19.05 -8.06
CA ALA A 556 -8.22 -18.16 -8.03
C ALA A 556 -7.90 -16.85 -7.29
N HIS A 557 -7.76 -15.74 -8.03
CA HIS A 557 -7.31 -14.46 -7.46
C HIS A 557 -8.38 -13.38 -7.64
N GLY A 558 -8.75 -12.68 -6.57
CA GLY A 558 -9.68 -11.55 -6.62
C GLY A 558 -11.07 -11.92 -7.14
N ALA A 559 -11.51 -13.17 -6.92
CA ALA A 559 -12.79 -13.69 -7.37
C ALA A 559 -13.48 -14.45 -6.23
N ASP A 560 -14.69 -14.03 -5.86
CA ASP A 560 -15.45 -14.58 -4.73
C ASP A 560 -16.33 -15.76 -5.10
N ASN A 561 -16.77 -16.50 -4.07
CA ASN A 561 -17.65 -17.66 -4.15
C ASN A 561 -17.03 -18.79 -4.99
N ILE A 562 -15.74 -19.05 -4.79
CA ILE A 562 -15.02 -20.12 -5.49
C ILE A 562 -15.34 -21.45 -4.83
N VAL A 563 -15.85 -22.41 -5.60
CA VAL A 563 -16.20 -23.73 -5.08
C VAL A 563 -15.26 -24.78 -5.66
N VAL A 564 -14.54 -25.50 -4.81
CA VAL A 564 -13.70 -26.63 -5.21
C VAL A 564 -14.13 -27.85 -4.40
N SER A 565 -14.77 -28.82 -5.05
CA SER A 565 -15.30 -29.98 -4.34
C SER A 565 -15.02 -31.32 -5.01
N GLY A 566 -14.76 -32.36 -4.21
CA GLY A 566 -14.58 -33.72 -4.74
C GLY A 566 -13.42 -33.88 -5.73
N SER A 567 -12.49 -32.93 -5.78
CA SER A 567 -11.44 -32.81 -6.78
C SER A 567 -10.12 -33.43 -6.29
N THR A 568 -9.17 -33.61 -7.20
CA THR A 568 -7.85 -34.19 -6.93
C THR A 568 -6.75 -33.33 -7.52
N PHE A 569 -5.77 -32.96 -6.71
CA PHE A 569 -4.58 -32.20 -7.07
C PHE A 569 -3.36 -33.05 -6.76
N ARG A 570 -2.59 -33.45 -7.77
CA ARG A 570 -1.44 -34.33 -7.55
C ARG A 570 -0.30 -34.16 -8.53
N PHE A 571 0.92 -34.45 -8.09
CA PHE A 571 2.13 -34.35 -8.92
C PHE A 571 2.35 -32.96 -9.52
N ASN A 572 1.76 -31.91 -8.93
CA ASN A 572 2.02 -30.54 -9.35
C ASN A 572 3.40 -30.11 -8.86
N ARG A 573 4.06 -29.29 -9.68
CA ARG A 573 5.45 -28.86 -9.52
C ARG A 573 5.60 -27.37 -9.19
N GLY A 574 4.49 -26.63 -9.19
CA GLY A 574 4.44 -25.26 -8.68
C GLY A 574 4.53 -25.25 -7.16
N ASP A 575 4.64 -24.06 -6.58
CA ASP A 575 4.68 -23.89 -5.12
C ASP A 575 3.39 -24.42 -4.48
N ASP A 576 2.26 -24.39 -5.20
CA ASP A 576 0.98 -24.90 -4.70
C ASP A 576 0.27 -25.88 -5.64
N GLY A 577 -0.49 -26.81 -5.04
CA GLY A 577 -1.53 -27.55 -5.76
C GLY A 577 -2.72 -26.65 -6.14
N LEU A 578 -3.24 -25.90 -5.16
CA LEU A 578 -4.28 -24.88 -5.33
C LEU A 578 -3.86 -23.61 -4.61
N ASN A 579 -3.85 -22.48 -5.33
CA ASN A 579 -3.54 -21.17 -4.79
C ASN A 579 -4.77 -20.24 -4.86
N VAL A 580 -5.14 -19.59 -3.76
CA VAL A 580 -6.26 -18.64 -3.78
C VAL A 580 -5.88 -17.37 -3.04
N LYS A 581 -6.07 -16.22 -3.69
CA LYS A 581 -5.77 -14.91 -3.09
C LYS A 581 -6.97 -13.97 -3.19
N TYR A 582 -7.31 -13.24 -2.12
CA TYR A 582 -8.38 -12.22 -2.12
C TYR A 582 -9.75 -12.77 -2.56
N ALA A 583 -10.23 -13.82 -1.90
CA ALA A 583 -11.45 -14.51 -2.31
C ALA A 583 -12.21 -15.16 -1.13
N ASP A 584 -13.53 -15.23 -1.24
CA ASP A 584 -14.34 -16.20 -0.50
C ASP A 584 -14.35 -17.59 -1.19
N VAL A 585 -14.10 -18.66 -0.41
CA VAL A 585 -13.95 -20.03 -0.94
C VAL A 585 -14.75 -21.10 -0.18
N SER A 586 -15.12 -22.16 -0.89
CA SER A 586 -15.57 -23.43 -0.31
C SER A 586 -14.78 -24.58 -0.92
N ILE A 587 -13.83 -25.11 -0.15
CA ILE A 587 -12.92 -26.18 -0.55
C ILE A 587 -13.26 -27.43 0.26
N SER A 588 -13.94 -28.40 -0.35
CA SER A 588 -14.43 -29.56 0.40
C SER A 588 -14.26 -30.93 -0.28
N ASN A 589 -13.99 -31.95 0.54
CA ASN A 589 -13.89 -33.35 0.10
C ASN A 589 -12.89 -33.57 -1.05
N ASN A 590 -11.80 -32.80 -1.09
CA ASN A 590 -10.76 -32.91 -2.10
C ASN A 590 -9.59 -33.80 -1.63
N ILE A 591 -8.75 -34.20 -2.57
CA ILE A 591 -7.49 -34.89 -2.31
C ILE A 591 -6.35 -34.05 -2.89
N PHE A 592 -5.39 -33.69 -2.05
CA PHE A 592 -4.12 -33.09 -2.43
C PHE A 592 -3.04 -34.12 -2.12
N ALA A 593 -2.33 -34.63 -3.13
CA ALA A 593 -1.41 -35.73 -2.90
C ALA A 593 -0.15 -35.64 -3.76
N ASP A 594 1.00 -35.94 -3.18
CA ASP A 594 2.27 -36.06 -3.90
C ASP A 594 2.59 -34.81 -4.78
N ASN A 595 2.28 -33.60 -4.30
CA ASN A 595 2.74 -32.36 -4.92
C ASN A 595 4.16 -32.04 -4.45
N ASP A 596 4.97 -31.35 -5.28
CA ASP A 596 6.37 -31.07 -4.97
C ASP A 596 6.53 -30.12 -3.76
N PHE A 597 5.57 -29.20 -3.57
CA PHE A 597 5.53 -28.21 -2.48
C PHE A 597 4.19 -28.27 -1.74
N ASP A 598 3.45 -27.16 -1.64
CA ASP A 598 2.28 -27.02 -0.78
C ASP A 598 1.04 -27.64 -1.42
N GLY A 599 0.17 -28.20 -0.58
CA GLY A 599 -1.13 -28.70 -1.04
C GLY A 599 -2.09 -27.58 -1.41
N LEU A 600 -2.26 -26.63 -0.49
CA LEU A 600 -3.20 -25.52 -0.57
C LEU A 600 -2.60 -24.28 0.06
N ASP A 601 -2.55 -23.19 -0.70
CA ASP A 601 -2.21 -21.85 -0.20
C ASP A 601 -3.44 -20.94 -0.29
N LEU A 602 -3.74 -20.26 0.81
CA LEU A 602 -4.78 -19.25 0.92
C LEU A 602 -4.21 -17.94 1.48
N ASP A 603 -4.22 -16.89 0.67
CA ASP A 603 -3.86 -15.54 1.09
C ASP A 603 -5.06 -14.58 1.09
N PHE A 604 -5.29 -13.85 2.18
CA PHE A 604 -6.41 -12.89 2.28
C PHE A 604 -7.77 -13.50 1.90
N ALA A 605 -7.95 -14.80 2.14
CA ALA A 605 -9.14 -15.55 1.79
C ALA A 605 -10.01 -15.85 3.02
N THR A 606 -11.31 -16.02 2.79
CA THR A 606 -12.29 -16.43 3.81
C THR A 606 -13.13 -17.61 3.30
N GLY A 607 -13.94 -18.20 4.17
CA GLY A 607 -14.88 -19.26 3.79
C GLY A 607 -14.61 -20.59 4.50
N LEU A 608 -14.59 -21.71 3.78
CA LEU A 608 -14.59 -23.06 4.35
C LEU A 608 -13.55 -23.98 3.70
N VAL A 609 -12.76 -24.68 4.52
CA VAL A 609 -11.88 -25.79 4.13
C VAL A 609 -12.29 -27.04 4.92
N ALA A 610 -13.03 -27.97 4.30
CA ALA A 610 -13.69 -29.06 5.02
C ALA A 610 -13.57 -30.46 4.41
N GLY A 611 -13.23 -31.45 5.24
CA GLY A 611 -13.26 -32.87 4.82
C GLY A 611 -12.23 -33.24 3.74
N ASN A 612 -11.19 -32.44 3.55
CA ASN A 612 -10.15 -32.68 2.56
C ASN A 612 -9.07 -33.64 3.11
N ARG A 613 -8.30 -34.22 2.19
CA ARG A 613 -7.16 -35.11 2.50
C ARG A 613 -5.90 -34.56 1.83
N PHE A 614 -4.88 -34.28 2.62
CA PHE A 614 -3.57 -33.82 2.18
C PHE A 614 -2.56 -34.93 2.50
N LEU A 615 -1.94 -35.51 1.48
CA LEU A 615 -1.20 -36.77 1.57
C LEU A 615 0.17 -36.61 0.93
N SER A 616 1.24 -36.63 1.72
CA SER A 616 2.61 -36.67 1.18
C SER A 616 2.96 -35.50 0.24
N ASN A 617 2.50 -34.29 0.55
CA ASN A 617 2.95 -33.06 -0.15
C ASN A 617 4.37 -32.70 0.32
N GLY A 618 5.22 -32.22 -0.59
CA GLY A 618 6.65 -32.04 -0.35
C GLY A 618 7.01 -30.91 0.61
N ASN A 619 6.12 -29.93 0.81
CA ASN A 619 6.28 -28.86 1.79
C ASN A 619 5.07 -28.81 2.75
N ASP A 620 4.24 -27.77 2.74
CA ASP A 620 3.12 -27.65 3.67
C ASP A 620 1.86 -28.40 3.19
N GLY A 621 1.08 -28.90 4.14
CA GLY A 621 -0.26 -29.41 3.82
C GLY A 621 -1.17 -28.26 3.41
N MET A 622 -1.20 -27.22 4.23
CA MET A 622 -1.95 -25.98 4.05
C MET A 622 -1.10 -24.80 4.55
N ASP A 623 -0.80 -23.78 3.73
CA ASP A 623 -0.10 -22.55 4.16
C ASP A 623 -0.98 -21.32 3.95
N PHE A 624 -1.36 -20.64 5.04
CA PHE A 624 -2.31 -19.53 5.01
C PHE A 624 -1.67 -18.23 5.50
N GLY A 625 -1.53 -17.25 4.59
CA GLY A 625 -1.11 -15.87 4.88
C GLY A 625 -2.30 -14.93 5.04
N SER A 626 -2.50 -14.36 6.23
CA SER A 626 -3.59 -13.39 6.46
C SER A 626 -5.01 -13.89 6.08
N ALA A 627 -5.22 -15.21 5.95
CA ALA A 627 -6.51 -15.81 5.64
C ALA A 627 -7.26 -16.26 6.90
N SER A 628 -8.59 -16.27 6.82
CA SER A 628 -9.47 -16.60 7.96
C SER A 628 -10.63 -17.54 7.59
N PRO A 629 -10.38 -18.71 6.96
CA PRO A 629 -11.43 -19.71 6.73
C PRO A 629 -11.76 -20.52 7.99
N ASP A 630 -12.92 -21.17 7.99
CA ASP A 630 -13.22 -22.29 8.90
C ASP A 630 -12.55 -23.56 8.36
N ILE A 631 -11.65 -24.16 9.14
CA ILE A 631 -10.90 -25.38 8.79
C ILE A 631 -11.43 -26.54 9.62
N THR A 632 -12.14 -27.49 9.00
CA THR A 632 -12.84 -28.55 9.75
C THR A 632 -12.80 -29.94 9.15
N GLY A 633 -12.56 -30.95 10.00
CA GLY A 633 -12.65 -32.36 9.61
C GLY A 633 -11.67 -32.79 8.52
N ASN A 634 -10.56 -32.08 8.34
CA ASN A 634 -9.54 -32.42 7.36
C ASN A 634 -8.53 -33.43 7.91
N LEU A 635 -7.89 -34.16 7.01
CA LEU A 635 -6.73 -35.00 7.31
C LEU A 635 -5.50 -34.45 6.58
N VAL A 636 -4.42 -34.20 7.31
CA VAL A 636 -3.09 -33.97 6.75
C VAL A 636 -2.16 -35.07 7.27
N ASP A 637 -1.51 -35.77 6.34
CA ASP A 637 -0.68 -36.93 6.62
C ASP A 637 0.59 -36.88 5.78
N GLY A 638 1.75 -36.71 6.44
CA GLY A 638 3.04 -36.82 5.77
C GLY A 638 3.47 -35.59 4.98
N ALA A 639 3.06 -34.38 5.36
CA ALA A 639 3.58 -33.14 4.74
C ALA A 639 5.08 -32.96 5.08
N GLY A 640 5.87 -32.48 4.12
CA GLY A 640 7.32 -32.36 4.25
C GLY A 640 7.80 -31.34 5.29
N ASP A 641 7.03 -30.26 5.53
CA ASP A 641 7.29 -29.30 6.61
C ASP A 641 6.10 -29.20 7.59
N LYS A 642 5.13 -28.31 7.39
CA LYS A 642 4.01 -28.10 8.33
C LYS A 642 2.74 -28.76 7.81
N CYS A 643 2.00 -29.47 8.66
CA CYS A 643 0.67 -29.91 8.24
C CYS A 643 -0.27 -28.71 8.03
N LEU A 644 -0.20 -27.71 8.91
CA LEU A 644 -0.90 -26.44 8.81
C LEU A 644 0.03 -25.29 9.22
N SER A 645 0.18 -24.31 8.35
CA SER A 645 0.97 -23.12 8.56
C SER A 645 0.05 -21.89 8.53
N LEU A 646 0.13 -21.06 9.57
CA LEU A 646 -0.66 -19.83 9.72
C LEU A 646 0.28 -18.65 9.93
N GLY A 647 0.22 -17.65 9.06
CA GLY A 647 1.13 -16.50 9.09
C GLY A 647 0.45 -15.15 9.02
N GLU A 648 1.27 -14.12 9.21
CA GLU A 648 0.89 -12.71 9.08
C GLU A 648 -0.29 -12.36 10.00
N THR A 649 -1.49 -12.11 9.48
CA THR A 649 -2.68 -11.76 10.27
C THR A 649 -3.75 -12.86 10.32
N ALA A 650 -3.41 -14.10 9.95
CA ALA A 650 -4.36 -15.20 9.83
C ALA A 650 -5.17 -15.44 11.11
N SER A 651 -6.50 -15.57 10.99
CA SER A 651 -7.40 -15.75 12.14
C SER A 651 -8.48 -16.85 11.91
N PRO A 652 -8.11 -18.05 11.44
CA PRO A 652 -9.08 -19.12 11.16
C PRO A 652 -9.61 -19.80 12.44
N LYS A 653 -10.74 -20.52 12.29
CA LYS A 653 -11.17 -21.53 13.27
C LYS A 653 -10.73 -22.91 12.80
N VAL A 654 -10.00 -23.63 13.64
CA VAL A 654 -9.40 -24.94 13.30
C VAL A 654 -9.99 -26.01 14.20
N THR A 655 -10.91 -26.82 13.67
CA THR A 655 -11.71 -27.75 14.48
C THR A 655 -11.83 -29.17 13.93
N GLY A 656 -11.61 -30.18 14.79
CA GLY A 656 -11.85 -31.58 14.43
C GLY A 656 -10.96 -32.13 13.32
N ASN A 657 -9.79 -31.54 13.10
CA ASN A 657 -8.84 -31.99 12.08
C ASN A 657 -7.86 -33.02 12.65
N THR A 658 -7.23 -33.79 11.76
CA THR A 658 -6.12 -34.69 12.09
C THR A 658 -4.85 -34.24 11.37
N PHE A 659 -3.80 -33.92 12.12
CA PHE A 659 -2.50 -33.47 11.63
C PHE A 659 -1.43 -34.46 12.09
N LYS A 660 -0.82 -35.21 11.16
CA LYS A 660 0.15 -36.24 11.53
C LYS A 660 1.28 -36.48 10.55
N ASN A 661 2.35 -37.07 11.06
CA ASN A 661 3.55 -37.43 10.31
C ASN A 661 4.21 -36.24 9.59
N CYS A 662 4.09 -35.03 10.13
CA CYS A 662 4.73 -33.82 9.59
C CYS A 662 5.95 -33.42 10.43
N ASN A 663 6.81 -32.55 9.90
CA ASN A 663 7.86 -31.91 10.71
C ASN A 663 7.23 -31.01 11.79
N MET A 664 6.21 -30.22 11.44
CA MET A 664 5.37 -29.51 12.40
C MET A 664 3.90 -29.85 12.17
N GLY A 665 3.16 -30.19 13.22
CA GLY A 665 1.71 -30.40 13.14
C GLY A 665 1.01 -29.09 12.79
N ILE A 666 1.17 -28.06 13.62
CA ILE A 666 0.64 -26.72 13.36
C ILE A 666 1.72 -25.67 13.65
N ALA A 667 1.93 -24.72 12.76
CA ALA A 667 2.76 -23.54 12.99
C ALA A 667 1.91 -22.27 13.02
N VAL A 668 1.99 -21.50 14.11
CA VAL A 668 1.33 -20.20 14.29
C VAL A 668 2.37 -19.09 14.34
N LYS A 669 2.45 -18.30 13.27
CA LYS A 669 3.48 -17.29 13.04
C LYS A 669 2.91 -15.88 13.21
N ASP A 670 3.79 -14.92 13.52
CA ASP A 670 3.54 -13.49 13.32
C ASP A 670 2.39 -12.91 14.18
N SER A 671 1.46 -12.18 13.57
CA SER A 671 0.26 -11.59 14.21
C SER A 671 -0.97 -12.52 14.17
N SER A 672 -0.79 -13.81 13.81
CA SER A 672 -1.90 -14.74 13.66
C SER A 672 -2.64 -14.99 14.98
N GLN A 673 -3.98 -15.11 14.91
CA GLN A 673 -4.86 -15.30 16.08
C GLN A 673 -5.88 -16.43 15.88
N PRO A 674 -5.46 -17.66 15.53
CA PRO A 674 -6.41 -18.75 15.30
C PRO A 674 -7.15 -19.21 16.56
N GLU A 675 -8.33 -19.80 16.37
CA GLU A 675 -9.02 -20.60 17.38
C GLU A 675 -8.85 -22.09 17.07
N ILE A 676 -7.94 -22.76 17.77
CA ILE A 676 -7.57 -24.16 17.51
C ILE A 676 -8.17 -25.06 18.60
N SER A 677 -9.16 -25.89 18.24
CA SER A 677 -9.78 -26.79 19.22
C SER A 677 -10.29 -28.12 18.71
N GLY A 678 -10.25 -29.16 19.55
CA GLY A 678 -10.80 -30.47 19.22
C GLY A 678 -10.05 -31.21 18.11
N ASN A 679 -8.78 -30.89 17.86
CA ASN A 679 -7.97 -31.54 16.83
C ASN A 679 -7.16 -32.72 17.39
N THR A 680 -6.76 -33.65 16.52
CA THR A 680 -5.77 -34.69 16.82
C THR A 680 -4.46 -34.34 16.12
N ILE A 681 -3.40 -34.15 16.90
CA ILE A 681 -2.07 -33.78 16.43
C ILE A 681 -1.12 -34.89 16.89
N SER A 682 -0.70 -35.75 15.98
CA SER A 682 0.05 -36.95 16.35
C SER A 682 1.25 -37.27 15.47
N ASP A 683 2.23 -37.99 16.02
CA ASP A 683 3.36 -38.53 15.26
C ASP A 683 4.15 -37.45 14.48
N ASN A 684 4.18 -36.21 14.96
CA ASN A 684 4.95 -35.12 14.37
C ASN A 684 6.29 -34.93 15.09
N HIS A 685 7.27 -34.31 14.44
CA HIS A 685 8.48 -33.87 15.14
C HIS A 685 8.13 -32.78 16.17
N ILE A 686 7.39 -31.75 15.76
CA ILE A 686 6.79 -30.76 16.68
C ILE A 686 5.26 -30.78 16.52
N GLY A 687 4.50 -30.85 17.61
CA GLY A 687 3.04 -30.81 17.60
C GLY A 687 2.51 -29.41 17.24
N LEU A 688 2.84 -28.41 18.06
CA LEU A 688 2.51 -27.00 17.82
C LEU A 688 3.78 -26.14 17.95
N ALA A 689 4.05 -25.31 16.93
CA ALA A 689 5.12 -24.32 16.94
C ALA A 689 4.55 -22.89 16.92
N SER A 690 5.08 -21.98 17.74
CA SER A 690 4.75 -20.55 17.68
C SER A 690 5.98 -19.64 17.66
N TYR A 691 6.09 -18.79 16.63
CA TYR A 691 7.27 -17.96 16.41
C TYR A 691 6.98 -16.71 15.56
N LEU A 692 7.97 -15.81 15.45
CA LEU A 692 7.87 -14.59 14.64
C LEU A 692 8.76 -14.74 13.42
N LYS A 693 8.16 -14.98 12.25
CA LYS A 693 8.88 -15.09 10.97
C LYS A 693 9.21 -13.69 10.43
N LYS A 694 8.23 -12.79 10.50
CA LYS A 694 8.29 -11.43 9.95
C LYS A 694 8.16 -10.41 11.08
N PRO A 695 9.26 -9.74 11.51
CA PRO A 695 9.26 -8.79 12.63
C PRO A 695 8.31 -7.59 12.49
N ILE A 696 7.80 -7.35 11.28
CA ILE A 696 6.84 -6.29 10.97
C ILE A 696 5.47 -6.54 11.62
N PHE A 697 5.08 -7.80 11.73
CA PHE A 697 3.84 -8.21 12.37
C PHE A 697 4.10 -8.38 13.86
N PRO A 698 3.42 -7.62 14.74
CA PRO A 698 3.58 -7.81 16.18
C PRO A 698 3.05 -9.18 16.60
N ARG A 699 3.76 -9.85 17.51
CA ARG A 699 3.29 -11.08 18.14
C ARG A 699 1.93 -10.87 18.82
N LYS A 700 1.01 -11.84 18.67
CA LYS A 700 -0.31 -11.85 19.31
C LYS A 700 -0.60 -13.18 19.99
N GLU A 701 -1.60 -13.18 20.87
CA GLU A 701 -2.13 -14.38 21.53
C GLU A 701 -3.22 -15.03 20.66
N PHE A 702 -3.33 -16.36 20.77
CA PHE A 702 -4.31 -17.19 20.07
C PHE A 702 -4.86 -18.28 21.01
N ILE A 703 -5.94 -18.96 20.61
CA ILE A 703 -6.63 -19.95 21.45
C ILE A 703 -6.20 -21.35 21.03
N PHE A 704 -5.69 -22.14 21.98
CA PHE A 704 -5.42 -23.57 21.82
C PHE A 704 -6.05 -24.36 22.97
N LYS A 705 -7.12 -25.12 22.70
CA LYS A 705 -7.86 -25.85 23.74
C LYS A 705 -8.42 -27.18 23.25
N ASP A 706 -8.60 -28.14 24.16
CA ASP A 706 -9.27 -29.41 23.89
C ASP A 706 -8.66 -30.21 22.70
N ASN A 707 -7.37 -30.02 22.42
CA ASN A 707 -6.64 -30.76 21.38
C ASN A 707 -5.96 -32.00 21.98
N GLN A 708 -5.89 -33.08 21.20
CA GLN A 708 -5.16 -34.30 21.55
C GLN A 708 -3.78 -34.26 20.92
N LEU A 709 -2.75 -34.27 21.76
CA LEU A 709 -1.35 -34.40 21.36
C LEU A 709 -0.90 -35.82 21.69
N ILE A 710 -0.52 -36.59 20.67
CA ILE A 710 -0.28 -38.03 20.79
C ILE A 710 1.03 -38.38 20.09
N ASP A 711 2.00 -38.93 20.81
CA ASP A 711 3.24 -39.47 20.24
C ASP A 711 4.02 -38.48 19.33
N ASN A 712 3.92 -37.17 19.58
CA ASN A 712 4.83 -36.19 18.97
C ASN A 712 6.20 -36.25 19.66
N GLU A 713 7.29 -35.95 18.94
CA GLU A 713 8.62 -35.87 19.58
C GLU A 713 8.71 -34.68 20.55
N ILE A 714 8.11 -33.54 20.16
CA ILE A 714 7.96 -32.33 20.96
C ILE A 714 6.50 -31.87 20.85
N ASP A 715 5.76 -31.77 21.95
CA ASP A 715 4.35 -31.33 21.89
C ASP A 715 4.22 -29.82 21.56
N PHE A 716 5.09 -28.98 22.13
CA PHE A 716 5.05 -27.53 21.98
C PHE A 716 6.46 -26.94 21.82
N GLU A 717 6.63 -26.06 20.85
CA GLU A 717 7.84 -25.23 20.67
C GLU A 717 7.47 -23.75 20.54
N GLU A 718 8.11 -22.89 21.31
CA GLU A 718 7.91 -21.45 21.27
C GLU A 718 9.24 -20.70 21.23
N GLU A 719 9.34 -19.73 20.31
CA GLU A 719 10.46 -18.79 20.33
C GLU A 719 10.04 -17.48 21.03
N GLY A 720 10.73 -17.14 22.14
CA GLY A 720 10.55 -15.88 22.88
C GLY A 720 9.89 -16.04 24.26
N ASP A 721 9.63 -14.92 24.96
CA ASP A 721 8.97 -14.91 26.26
C ASP A 721 7.45 -15.13 26.13
N TYR A 722 7.01 -16.33 25.74
CA TYR A 722 5.62 -16.76 25.91
C TYR A 722 5.43 -17.55 27.20
N ARG A 723 4.18 -17.51 27.67
CA ARG A 723 3.61 -18.51 28.56
C ARG A 723 2.32 -18.98 27.89
N LEU A 724 2.33 -20.17 27.28
CA LEU A 724 1.12 -20.92 26.94
C LEU A 724 0.22 -21.11 28.17
#